data_AF-A0A9P5VXL9-F1
#
_entry.id   AF-A0A9P5VXL9-F1
#
_cell.length_a   1.000
_cell.length_b   1.000
_cell.length_c   1.000
_cell.angle_alpha   90.00
_cell.angle_beta   90.00
_cell.angle_gamma   90.00
#
_symmetry.space_group_name_H-M   'P 1'
#
loop_
_entity.id
_entity.type
_entity.pdbx_description
1 polymer ?
#
loop_
_entity_poly.entity_id
_entity_poly.type
_entity_poly.pdbx_seq_one_letter_code
_entity_poly.pdbx_strand_id
1 'polypeptide(L)'
;MAPFAKPESVLRRADELIAVGQNAGALEALHDVIISKRSRNVPLASLEPIMLKFVELCVSLRKGKIAKEGLHQYKNISQNTNIATIELVISKFIQLSEEKVQEAQAKADQITLDGLDDLEATETPESILLSTVSGEQNKDRTDRAVVTPWLKFLWEAYRTVLDILRNNARLEALYQTTAHQAFQFCLRYTRKTEFRRLCDLLRNHLQNVAKYAHQPHSINLNEPESLQRHLDTRFHQLNAAAELELWQEAFRSVEDIHNLMTMSKKMPKPFMMANYYEKLTKIFMVSENYLFHAAAWNKYYTLVKTQNKSVTDEEQTRMASLALLSSLAIPVISSKDSSYEVDESKNKSHRLAALLGLSRSPNRAGLLKEALSKNILKHVRPELRELYNILEVQFHPLSICKKIEPIMSKLAADVELVKYVKPLHQVILTRLFQQLSQVYTTVKLDFVIQLASFPAPFNYDSATIEKFIMQGCKKGELSIRIDHATQSLTFETDLFASDNKTVTDGPILQSLPSDLMRTQLTRLATCLNTTVSMISPEIVEAKKEAKRAAFVKALASMKEEHQLALERKAIIERKKELIETMLARKEKEEAREKALRLQAEQEALKIRLAEERRKREEERIRAEQEAIRKNEALKLAESLKNKAGVELNDEDLETLDKDKLVAIQIKQLEKEKGEMTARTKAIGKRLDHVERAMRLEERPLLAKDYERQQKADRLYHEAAVKAHREAAAAKHAHELELKKRMVKILDDYRKVRRDMEDKRKEEFAQKREAAQRKIDDEKQKRVQLYREKKIELEARKERERKEEAEREAEAARRAVEEEKRKAEREVQAAKERAEYEERMRNLDAMEARKREREAEIEARSSTGSSAPSGPPRFVSGSGDRPSWRDREAAKMAAGGDAGGSSTPPPSSGGTYVPPGARGRDSGRDSGRDSGRDSGRDFGRDSGRDSGRDSGRDFGRDRDRDSFSRNAPRNEPRGEPRGEPRSEPRSEPRSEPRSEPRTEEPARRPLFAGAGSKWREREAQKQQQQQQ
;
A
#
# COMPACT_ATOMS: atom_id res chain seq x y z
N MET A 1 -34.93 -26.95 -20.59
CA MET A 1 -34.05 -26.52 -21.69
C MET A 1 -34.78 -26.78 -23.00
N ALA A 2 -34.95 -25.76 -23.84
CA ALA A 2 -35.43 -25.98 -25.21
C ALA A 2 -34.35 -26.67 -26.06
N PRO A 3 -34.71 -27.44 -27.11
CA PRO A 3 -33.75 -27.96 -28.07
C PRO A 3 -33.07 -26.80 -28.82
N PHE A 4 -31.77 -26.95 -29.11
CA PHE A 4 -30.95 -25.89 -29.71
C PHE A 4 -31.31 -25.68 -31.19
N ALA A 5 -32.26 -24.78 -31.44
CA ALA A 5 -32.66 -24.34 -32.77
C ALA A 5 -31.58 -23.45 -33.42
N LYS A 6 -31.65 -23.26 -34.75
CA LYS A 6 -30.74 -22.35 -35.46
C LYS A 6 -30.94 -20.90 -34.97
N PRO A 7 -29.89 -20.05 -34.93
CA PRO A 7 -30.03 -18.66 -34.48
C PRO A 7 -31.14 -17.90 -35.23
N GLU A 8 -31.18 -18.03 -36.55
CA GLU A 8 -32.20 -17.47 -37.45
C GLU A 8 -33.64 -17.90 -37.11
N SER A 9 -33.83 -19.16 -36.68
CA SER A 9 -35.15 -19.66 -36.26
C SER A 9 -35.58 -19.14 -34.89
N VAL A 10 -34.64 -18.75 -34.03
CA VAL A 10 -34.98 -18.09 -32.76
C VAL A 10 -35.26 -16.61 -32.97
N LEU A 11 -34.61 -15.95 -33.95
CA LEU A 11 -34.99 -14.61 -34.39
C LEU A 11 -36.45 -14.59 -34.88
N ARG A 12 -36.81 -15.47 -35.83
CA ARG A 12 -38.21 -15.59 -36.32
C ARG A 12 -39.20 -15.88 -35.20
N ARG A 13 -38.87 -16.80 -34.29
CA ARG A 13 -39.72 -17.10 -33.12
C ARG A 13 -39.86 -15.92 -32.16
N ALA A 14 -38.84 -15.07 -32.03
CA ALA A 14 -38.95 -13.84 -31.26
C ALA A 14 -39.85 -12.82 -31.97
N ASP A 15 -39.74 -12.66 -33.28
CA ASP A 15 -40.63 -11.79 -34.08
C ASP A 15 -42.10 -12.28 -34.05
N GLU A 16 -42.33 -13.59 -34.13
CA GLU A 16 -43.64 -14.23 -33.92
C GLU A 16 -44.22 -13.92 -32.52
N LEU A 17 -43.41 -14.04 -31.46
CA LEU A 17 -43.81 -13.73 -30.10
C LEU A 17 -44.06 -12.22 -29.88
N ILE A 18 -43.32 -11.33 -30.57
CA ILE A 18 -43.57 -9.88 -30.59
C ILE A 18 -44.91 -9.58 -31.28
N ALA A 19 -45.22 -10.23 -32.40
CA ALA A 19 -46.49 -10.07 -33.11
C ALA A 19 -47.71 -10.52 -32.28
N VAL A 20 -47.53 -11.51 -31.39
CA VAL A 20 -48.53 -11.95 -30.39
C VAL A 20 -48.49 -11.10 -29.10
N GLY A 21 -47.65 -10.06 -29.04
CA GLY A 21 -47.50 -9.16 -27.89
C GLY A 21 -46.72 -9.73 -26.70
N GLN A 22 -46.21 -10.96 -26.80
CA GLN A 22 -45.44 -11.65 -25.76
C GLN A 22 -43.96 -11.24 -25.73
N ASN A 23 -43.71 -9.93 -25.73
CA ASN A 23 -42.37 -9.31 -25.71
C ASN A 23 -41.46 -9.87 -24.60
N ALA A 24 -42.02 -10.26 -23.46
CA ALA A 24 -41.28 -10.87 -22.35
C ALA A 24 -40.74 -12.28 -22.68
N GLY A 25 -41.52 -13.10 -23.38
CA GLY A 25 -41.10 -14.43 -23.83
C GLY A 25 -40.16 -14.38 -25.05
N ALA A 26 -40.37 -13.40 -25.93
CA ALA A 26 -39.43 -13.11 -27.02
C ALA A 26 -38.03 -12.77 -26.47
N LEU A 27 -37.96 -11.93 -25.44
CA LEU A 27 -36.70 -11.58 -24.77
C LEU A 27 -36.01 -12.80 -24.16
N GLU A 28 -36.76 -13.66 -23.47
CA GLU A 28 -36.23 -14.85 -22.80
C GLU A 28 -35.67 -15.86 -23.81
N ALA A 29 -36.36 -16.10 -24.93
CA ALA A 29 -35.87 -16.94 -26.01
C ALA A 29 -34.54 -16.44 -26.64
N LEU A 30 -34.37 -15.11 -26.76
CA LEU A 30 -33.12 -14.51 -27.25
C LEU A 30 -31.99 -14.58 -26.18
N HIS A 31 -32.30 -14.36 -24.91
CA HIS A 31 -31.36 -14.45 -23.78
C HIS A 31 -30.75 -15.85 -23.65
N ASP A 32 -31.58 -16.90 -23.76
CA ASP A 32 -31.17 -18.30 -23.74
C ASP A 32 -30.14 -18.63 -24.83
N VAL A 33 -30.32 -18.09 -26.05
CA VAL A 33 -29.37 -18.26 -27.17
C VAL A 33 -28.04 -17.56 -26.89
N ILE A 34 -28.07 -16.34 -26.37
CA ILE A 34 -26.84 -15.57 -26.08
C ILE A 34 -26.01 -16.25 -24.99
N ILE A 35 -26.65 -16.65 -23.88
CA ILE A 35 -26.01 -17.30 -22.73
C ILE A 35 -25.52 -18.73 -23.06
N SER A 36 -26.22 -19.47 -23.93
CA SER A 36 -25.86 -20.83 -24.33
C SER A 36 -24.38 -20.97 -24.69
N LYS A 37 -23.67 -21.92 -24.08
CA LYS A 37 -22.24 -22.18 -24.35
C LYS A 37 -21.91 -22.42 -25.83
N ARG A 38 -22.92 -22.79 -26.65
CA ARG A 38 -22.78 -23.03 -28.10
C ARG A 38 -22.68 -21.74 -28.93
N SER A 39 -23.16 -20.59 -28.42
CA SER A 39 -23.12 -19.30 -29.16
C SER A 39 -21.69 -18.85 -29.49
N ARG A 40 -20.71 -19.26 -28.68
CA ARG A 40 -19.27 -19.02 -28.90
C ARG A 40 -18.74 -19.52 -30.25
N ASN A 41 -19.40 -20.51 -30.85
CA ASN A 41 -18.98 -21.12 -32.12
C ASN A 41 -19.90 -20.73 -33.29
N VAL A 42 -20.88 -19.85 -33.07
CA VAL A 42 -21.80 -19.36 -34.11
C VAL A 42 -21.17 -18.16 -34.84
N PRO A 43 -21.28 -18.06 -36.18
CA PRO A 43 -20.81 -16.89 -36.92
C PRO A 43 -21.45 -15.59 -36.41
N LEU A 44 -20.64 -14.53 -36.20
CA LEU A 44 -21.12 -13.25 -35.65
C LEU A 44 -22.25 -12.62 -36.48
N ALA A 45 -22.20 -12.77 -37.81
CA ALA A 45 -23.23 -12.25 -38.71
C ALA A 45 -24.64 -12.79 -38.41
N SER A 46 -24.76 -14.02 -37.86
CA SER A 46 -26.04 -14.60 -37.43
C SER A 46 -26.44 -14.17 -36.00
N LEU A 47 -25.49 -13.70 -35.18
CA LEU A 47 -25.73 -13.24 -33.81
C LEU A 47 -26.00 -11.73 -33.70
N GLU A 48 -25.52 -10.94 -34.65
CA GLU A 48 -25.66 -9.48 -34.63
C GLU A 48 -27.13 -9.00 -34.73
N PRO A 49 -27.97 -9.49 -35.68
CA PRO A 49 -29.41 -9.13 -35.71
C PRO A 49 -30.16 -9.58 -34.45
N ILE A 50 -29.82 -10.76 -33.93
CA ILE A 50 -30.37 -11.31 -32.67
C ILE A 50 -30.04 -10.39 -31.49
N MET A 51 -28.79 -9.90 -31.43
CA MET A 51 -28.35 -9.01 -30.36
C MET A 51 -29.00 -7.62 -30.45
N LEU A 52 -29.24 -7.11 -31.67
CA LEU A 52 -29.97 -5.85 -31.87
C LEU A 52 -31.43 -5.96 -31.42
N LYS A 53 -32.16 -7.02 -31.81
CA LYS A 53 -33.54 -7.28 -31.34
C LYS A 53 -33.62 -7.54 -29.83
N PHE A 54 -32.64 -8.26 -29.27
CA PHE A 54 -32.52 -8.46 -27.82
C PHE A 54 -32.33 -7.12 -27.06
N VAL A 55 -31.52 -6.21 -27.59
CA VAL A 55 -31.31 -4.87 -27.03
C VAL A 55 -32.59 -4.02 -27.11
N GLU A 56 -33.29 -4.04 -28.23
CA GLU A 56 -34.59 -3.36 -28.43
C GLU A 56 -35.65 -3.80 -27.40
N LEU A 57 -35.76 -5.11 -27.15
CA LEU A 57 -36.63 -5.68 -26.13
C LEU A 57 -36.14 -5.38 -24.70
N CYS A 58 -34.82 -5.35 -24.46
CA CYS A 58 -34.26 -4.96 -23.15
C CYS A 58 -34.65 -3.53 -22.76
N VAL A 59 -34.58 -2.59 -23.70
CA VAL A 59 -34.90 -1.17 -23.50
C VAL A 59 -36.40 -0.97 -23.29
N SER A 60 -37.23 -1.49 -24.20
CA SER A 60 -38.70 -1.34 -24.12
C SER A 60 -39.28 -1.94 -22.83
N LEU A 61 -38.76 -3.09 -22.37
CA LEU A 61 -39.17 -3.72 -21.10
C LEU A 61 -38.40 -3.21 -19.86
N ARG A 62 -37.48 -2.25 -20.03
CA ARG A 62 -36.61 -1.69 -18.96
C ARG A 62 -35.79 -2.74 -18.18
N LYS A 63 -35.49 -3.91 -18.76
CA LYS A 63 -34.81 -5.03 -18.07
C LYS A 63 -33.27 -4.91 -18.11
N GLY A 64 -32.73 -3.84 -17.53
CA GLY A 64 -31.30 -3.50 -17.59
C GLY A 64 -30.32 -4.57 -17.06
N LYS A 65 -30.74 -5.42 -16.12
CA LYS A 65 -29.93 -6.57 -15.64
C LYS A 65 -29.67 -7.60 -16.75
N ILE A 66 -30.72 -7.95 -17.49
CA ILE A 66 -30.66 -8.90 -18.61
C ILE A 66 -29.81 -8.32 -19.75
N ALA A 67 -29.96 -7.03 -20.05
CA ALA A 67 -29.10 -6.32 -20.98
C ALA A 67 -27.61 -6.43 -20.62
N LYS A 68 -27.25 -6.20 -19.35
CA LYS A 68 -25.86 -6.31 -18.87
C LYS A 68 -25.28 -7.71 -19.08
N GLU A 69 -26.03 -8.76 -18.76
CA GLU A 69 -25.59 -10.15 -18.93
C GLU A 69 -25.38 -10.49 -20.41
N GLY A 70 -26.36 -10.17 -21.27
CA GLY A 70 -26.29 -10.40 -22.70
C GLY A 70 -25.13 -9.65 -23.36
N LEU A 71 -24.96 -8.35 -23.06
CA LEU A 71 -23.87 -7.52 -23.59
C LEU A 71 -22.48 -8.01 -23.13
N HIS A 72 -22.35 -8.42 -21.87
CA HIS A 72 -21.09 -8.95 -21.35
C HIS A 72 -20.73 -10.32 -21.96
N GLN A 73 -21.73 -11.19 -22.19
CA GLN A 73 -21.53 -12.46 -22.89
C GLN A 73 -21.24 -12.24 -24.38
N TYR A 74 -21.93 -11.32 -25.04
CA TYR A 74 -21.68 -10.96 -26.45
C TYR A 74 -20.23 -10.47 -26.64
N LYS A 75 -19.78 -9.51 -25.82
CA LYS A 75 -18.37 -9.05 -25.79
C LYS A 75 -17.39 -10.22 -25.71
N ASN A 76 -17.62 -11.18 -24.82
CA ASN A 76 -16.74 -12.33 -24.62
C ASN A 76 -16.64 -13.23 -25.88
N ILE A 77 -17.65 -13.22 -26.75
CA ILE A 77 -17.68 -13.98 -28.01
C ILE A 77 -16.98 -13.21 -29.14
N SER A 78 -17.25 -11.90 -29.28
CA SER A 78 -16.82 -11.10 -30.42
C SER A 78 -15.48 -10.36 -30.27
N GLN A 79 -14.99 -10.12 -29.04
CA GLN A 79 -13.78 -9.29 -28.80
C GLN A 79 -12.50 -9.78 -29.48
N ASN A 80 -12.41 -11.08 -29.78
CA ASN A 80 -11.26 -11.69 -30.46
C ASN A 80 -11.37 -11.64 -31.98
N THR A 81 -12.58 -11.54 -32.53
CA THR A 81 -12.89 -11.78 -33.95
C THR A 81 -13.31 -10.51 -34.69
N ASN A 82 -14.37 -9.82 -34.26
CA ASN A 82 -14.77 -8.52 -34.81
C ASN A 82 -15.32 -7.60 -33.73
N ILE A 83 -14.68 -6.44 -33.57
CA ILE A 83 -15.04 -5.44 -32.56
C ILE A 83 -16.12 -4.48 -33.04
N ALA A 84 -16.21 -4.18 -34.34
CA ALA A 84 -17.19 -3.21 -34.86
C ALA A 84 -18.65 -3.60 -34.53
N THR A 85 -18.94 -4.91 -34.45
CA THR A 85 -20.26 -5.43 -34.03
C THR A 85 -20.59 -5.11 -32.56
N ILE A 86 -19.58 -5.07 -31.68
CA ILE A 86 -19.72 -4.63 -30.29
C ILE A 86 -20.05 -3.14 -30.26
N GLU A 87 -19.34 -2.34 -31.06
CA GLU A 87 -19.53 -0.90 -31.10
C GLU A 87 -20.91 -0.52 -31.65
N LEU A 88 -21.39 -1.21 -32.69
CA LEU A 88 -22.73 -1.02 -33.27
C LEU A 88 -23.83 -1.39 -32.27
N VAL A 89 -23.77 -2.58 -31.66
CA VAL A 89 -24.74 -3.06 -30.67
C VAL A 89 -24.81 -2.13 -29.45
N ILE A 90 -23.67 -1.69 -28.92
CA ILE A 90 -23.62 -0.79 -27.76
C ILE A 90 -24.10 0.61 -28.12
N SER A 91 -23.72 1.13 -29.29
CA SER A 91 -24.21 2.44 -29.76
C SER A 91 -25.73 2.43 -29.90
N LYS A 92 -26.31 1.36 -30.46
CA LYS A 92 -27.78 1.27 -30.59
C LYS A 92 -28.49 1.06 -29.25
N PHE A 93 -27.88 0.39 -28.27
CA PHE A 93 -28.40 0.30 -26.90
C PHE A 93 -28.50 1.68 -26.23
N ILE A 94 -27.47 2.52 -26.38
CA ILE A 94 -27.47 3.89 -25.87
C ILE A 94 -28.52 4.74 -26.61
N GLN A 95 -28.50 4.73 -27.94
CA GLN A 95 -29.46 5.48 -28.78
C GLN A 95 -30.92 5.14 -28.43
N LEU A 96 -31.30 3.86 -28.39
CA LEU A 96 -32.65 3.44 -28.02
C LEU A 96 -33.04 3.88 -26.59
N SER A 97 -32.08 3.96 -25.67
CA SER A 97 -32.30 4.43 -24.30
C SER A 97 -32.47 5.95 -24.23
N GLU A 98 -31.75 6.71 -25.06
CA GLU A 98 -31.89 8.16 -25.22
C GLU A 98 -33.20 8.52 -25.95
N GLU A 99 -33.56 7.80 -27.01
CA GLU A 99 -34.83 7.89 -27.74
C GLU A 99 -36.02 7.71 -26.77
N LYS A 100 -35.99 6.68 -25.91
CA LYS A 100 -37.05 6.44 -24.91
C LYS A 100 -37.12 7.47 -23.78
N VAL A 101 -36.00 8.12 -23.42
CA VAL A 101 -36.04 9.28 -22.50
C VAL A 101 -36.68 10.49 -23.19
N GLN A 102 -36.41 10.72 -24.48
CA GLN A 102 -37.03 11.82 -25.24
C GLN A 102 -38.54 11.60 -25.43
N GLU A 103 -38.98 10.37 -25.73
CA GLU A 103 -40.41 10.01 -25.73
C GLU A 103 -41.07 10.23 -24.37
N ALA A 104 -40.38 9.88 -23.27
CA ALA A 104 -40.92 10.05 -21.93
C ALA A 104 -41.00 11.53 -21.53
N GLN A 105 -40.02 12.35 -21.93
CA GLN A 105 -40.03 13.79 -21.74
C GLN A 105 -41.16 14.44 -22.52
N ALA A 106 -41.31 14.15 -23.82
CA ALA A 106 -42.41 14.68 -24.65
C ALA A 106 -43.80 14.34 -24.07
N LYS A 107 -43.97 13.13 -23.52
CA LYS A 107 -45.20 12.72 -22.83
C LYS A 107 -45.43 13.46 -21.50
N ALA A 108 -44.37 13.77 -20.75
CA ALA A 108 -44.48 14.54 -19.52
C ALA A 108 -44.76 16.03 -19.81
N ASP A 109 -44.10 16.62 -20.80
CA ASP A 109 -44.39 17.97 -21.29
C ASP A 109 -45.83 18.08 -21.79
N GLN A 110 -46.34 17.08 -22.53
CA GLN A 110 -47.74 16.98 -22.93
C GLN A 110 -48.69 16.89 -21.72
N ILE A 111 -48.44 15.99 -20.76
CA ILE A 111 -49.26 15.89 -19.53
C ILE A 111 -49.26 17.22 -18.74
N THR A 112 -48.16 17.99 -18.76
CA THR A 112 -48.15 19.33 -18.15
C THR A 112 -48.89 20.39 -18.94
N LEU A 113 -49.01 20.26 -20.27
CA LEU A 113 -49.85 21.13 -21.09
C LEU A 113 -51.33 20.81 -20.88
N ASP A 114 -51.70 19.54 -20.99
CA ASP A 114 -53.07 19.05 -20.77
C ASP A 114 -53.55 19.37 -19.33
N GLY A 115 -52.63 19.45 -18.35
CA GLY A 115 -52.88 19.86 -16.97
C GLY A 115 -52.65 21.34 -16.65
N LEU A 116 -52.42 22.20 -17.65
CA LEU A 116 -52.33 23.66 -17.51
C LEU A 116 -53.47 24.40 -18.24
N ASP A 117 -54.24 23.71 -19.07
CA ASP A 117 -55.42 24.26 -19.77
C ASP A 117 -56.61 24.53 -18.82
N ASP A 118 -56.56 23.99 -17.60
CA ASP A 118 -57.45 24.32 -16.46
C ASP A 118 -56.72 25.21 -15.44
N LEU A 119 -56.69 26.52 -15.74
CA LEU A 119 -56.03 27.53 -14.90
C LEU A 119 -56.73 27.72 -13.54
N GLU A 120 -58.05 27.46 -13.46
CA GLU A 120 -58.85 27.65 -12.24
C GLU A 120 -58.58 26.54 -11.21
N ALA A 121 -58.19 25.33 -11.63
CA ALA A 121 -57.83 24.23 -10.74
C ALA A 121 -56.43 24.36 -10.06
N THR A 122 -55.64 25.38 -10.39
CA THR A 122 -54.26 25.52 -9.86
C THR A 122 -54.21 25.76 -8.34
N GLU A 123 -55.21 26.45 -7.78
CA GLU A 123 -55.36 26.75 -6.35
C GLU A 123 -56.14 25.67 -5.56
N THR A 124 -56.15 24.42 -6.02
CA THR A 124 -56.71 23.30 -5.24
C THR A 124 -56.06 23.22 -3.84
N PRO A 125 -56.82 22.93 -2.77
CA PRO A 125 -56.28 22.93 -1.40
C PRO A 125 -55.18 21.88 -1.19
N GLU A 126 -55.19 20.78 -1.95
CA GLU A 126 -54.10 19.79 -1.97
C GLU A 126 -52.82 20.34 -2.62
N SER A 127 -52.93 21.12 -3.71
CA SER A 127 -51.82 21.84 -4.34
C SER A 127 -51.17 22.81 -3.36
N ILE A 128 -52.00 23.61 -2.67
CA ILE A 128 -51.57 24.58 -1.65
C ILE A 128 -50.89 23.85 -0.48
N LEU A 129 -51.54 22.85 0.14
CA LEU A 129 -50.96 22.08 1.24
C LEU A 129 -49.62 21.46 0.87
N LEU A 130 -49.52 20.82 -0.30
CA LEU A 130 -48.27 20.24 -0.77
C LEU A 130 -47.21 21.32 -1.01
N SER A 131 -47.57 22.51 -1.53
CA SER A 131 -46.63 23.63 -1.70
C SER A 131 -46.04 24.16 -0.38
N THR A 132 -46.81 24.11 0.72
CA THR A 132 -46.30 24.49 2.06
C THR A 132 -45.34 23.46 2.66
N VAL A 133 -45.39 22.20 2.20
CA VAL A 133 -44.53 21.10 2.68
C VAL A 133 -43.31 20.90 1.78
N SER A 134 -43.44 21.09 0.46
CA SER A 134 -42.33 21.12 -0.48
C SER A 134 -42.57 22.08 -1.65
N GLY A 135 -41.52 22.80 -2.03
CA GLY A 135 -41.52 23.64 -3.25
C GLY A 135 -41.45 22.85 -4.56
N GLU A 136 -41.86 21.57 -4.59
CA GLU A 136 -41.90 20.75 -5.80
C GLU A 136 -43.14 21.11 -6.63
N GLN A 137 -42.96 21.70 -7.81
CA GLN A 137 -44.05 22.12 -8.69
C GLN A 137 -44.76 20.90 -9.31
N ASN A 138 -45.96 21.11 -9.87
CA ASN A 138 -46.67 20.03 -10.57
C ASN A 138 -45.84 19.42 -11.72
N LYS A 139 -45.03 20.23 -12.42
CA LYS A 139 -44.06 19.76 -13.43
C LYS A 139 -42.98 18.85 -12.84
N ASP A 140 -42.41 19.18 -11.67
CA ASP A 140 -41.43 18.31 -11.01
C ASP A 140 -42.05 16.95 -10.65
N ARG A 141 -43.34 16.93 -10.29
CA ARG A 141 -44.08 15.71 -9.92
C ARG A 141 -44.36 14.83 -11.15
N THR A 142 -44.77 15.40 -12.28
CA THR A 142 -44.93 14.66 -13.55
C THR A 142 -43.58 14.12 -14.04
N ASP A 143 -42.51 14.93 -13.99
CA ASP A 143 -41.16 14.50 -14.37
C ASP A 143 -40.58 13.44 -13.42
N ARG A 144 -40.97 13.44 -12.15
CA ARG A 144 -40.62 12.42 -11.16
C ARG A 144 -41.37 11.11 -11.36
N ALA A 145 -42.61 11.15 -11.85
CA ALA A 145 -43.43 9.98 -12.15
C ALA A 145 -43.08 9.34 -13.51
N VAL A 146 -43.01 10.15 -14.57
CA VAL A 146 -42.90 9.69 -15.97
C VAL A 146 -41.44 9.62 -16.44
N VAL A 147 -40.69 10.71 -16.31
CA VAL A 147 -39.35 10.85 -16.93
C VAL A 147 -38.25 10.22 -16.08
N THR A 148 -38.29 10.41 -14.77
CA THR A 148 -37.26 9.95 -13.83
C THR A 148 -37.01 8.43 -13.83
N PRO A 149 -38.00 7.53 -14.00
CA PRO A 149 -37.74 6.11 -14.22
C PRO A 149 -36.88 5.82 -15.46
N TRP A 150 -37.09 6.56 -16.56
CA TRP A 150 -36.30 6.42 -17.78
C TRP A 150 -34.91 7.07 -17.64
N LEU A 151 -34.78 8.21 -16.95
CA LEU A 151 -33.48 8.79 -16.61
C LEU A 151 -32.62 7.85 -15.74
N LYS A 152 -33.24 7.15 -14.77
CA LYS A 152 -32.56 6.09 -13.98
C LYS A 152 -32.11 4.94 -14.86
N PHE A 153 -32.96 4.48 -15.79
CA PHE A 153 -32.62 3.42 -16.74
C PHE A 153 -31.48 3.82 -17.68
N LEU A 154 -31.51 5.03 -18.25
CA LEU A 154 -30.45 5.56 -19.11
C LEU A 154 -29.12 5.73 -18.35
N TRP A 155 -29.16 6.20 -17.10
CA TRP A 155 -27.99 6.21 -16.22
C TRP A 155 -27.42 4.80 -15.99
N GLU A 156 -28.28 3.80 -15.76
CA GLU A 156 -27.84 2.40 -15.64
C GLU A 156 -27.33 1.83 -16.97
N ALA A 157 -27.85 2.29 -18.12
CA ALA A 157 -27.32 1.93 -19.45
C ALA A 157 -25.89 2.46 -19.63
N TYR A 158 -25.64 3.77 -19.46
CA TYR A 158 -24.28 4.32 -19.51
C TYR A 158 -23.33 3.63 -18.52
N ARG A 159 -23.77 3.42 -17.27
CA ARG A 159 -22.98 2.74 -16.25
C ARG A 159 -22.62 1.31 -16.67
N THR A 160 -23.57 0.54 -17.18
CA THR A 160 -23.34 -0.87 -17.56
C THR A 160 -22.46 -0.98 -18.79
N VAL A 161 -22.60 -0.08 -19.77
CA VAL A 161 -21.67 0.02 -20.91
C VAL A 161 -20.25 0.34 -20.43
N LEU A 162 -20.05 1.35 -19.58
CA LEU A 162 -18.72 1.69 -19.04
C LEU A 162 -18.12 0.54 -18.21
N ASP A 163 -18.92 -0.17 -17.41
CA ASP A 163 -18.52 -1.40 -16.68
C ASP A 163 -18.04 -2.52 -17.64
N ILE A 164 -18.65 -2.63 -18.82
CA ILE A 164 -18.35 -3.66 -19.84
C ILE A 164 -17.14 -3.27 -20.70
N LEU A 165 -17.00 -2.00 -21.08
CA LEU A 165 -15.95 -1.51 -21.99
C LEU A 165 -14.58 -1.27 -21.32
N ARG A 166 -14.54 -1.16 -19.98
CA ARG A 166 -13.29 -0.90 -19.23
C ARG A 166 -12.14 -1.87 -19.53
N ASN A 167 -10.91 -1.39 -19.33
CA ASN A 167 -9.67 -2.15 -19.38
C ASN A 167 -9.36 -2.87 -20.72
N ASN A 168 -9.98 -2.49 -21.84
CA ASN A 168 -9.65 -3.02 -23.17
C ASN A 168 -9.18 -1.89 -24.12
N ALA A 169 -7.91 -1.95 -24.54
CA ALA A 169 -7.29 -0.96 -25.42
C ALA A 169 -7.96 -0.83 -26.80
N ARG A 170 -8.59 -1.90 -27.32
CA ARG A 170 -9.26 -1.90 -28.62
C ARG A 170 -10.67 -1.28 -28.59
N LEU A 171 -11.24 -1.10 -27.39
CA LEU A 171 -12.59 -0.52 -27.16
C LEU A 171 -12.51 0.87 -26.49
N GLU A 172 -11.30 1.43 -26.36
CA GLU A 172 -11.05 2.68 -25.65
C GLU A 172 -11.80 3.87 -26.25
N ALA A 173 -11.87 3.97 -27.58
CA ALA A 173 -12.54 5.08 -28.27
C ALA A 173 -14.03 5.15 -27.90
N LEU A 174 -14.76 4.04 -28.03
CA LEU A 174 -16.16 3.93 -27.62
C LEU A 174 -16.37 4.21 -26.12
N TYR A 175 -15.44 3.78 -25.28
CA TYR A 175 -15.46 4.08 -23.83
C TYR A 175 -15.38 5.59 -23.56
N GLN A 176 -14.46 6.32 -24.21
CA GLN A 176 -14.37 7.77 -24.03
C GLN A 176 -15.64 8.48 -24.56
N THR A 177 -16.15 8.09 -25.74
CA THR A 177 -17.40 8.64 -26.30
C THR A 177 -18.59 8.40 -25.38
N THR A 178 -18.74 7.19 -24.83
CA THR A 178 -19.79 6.86 -23.84
C THR A 178 -19.65 7.72 -22.58
N ALA A 179 -18.43 7.95 -22.11
CA ALA A 179 -18.19 8.81 -20.95
C ALA A 179 -18.53 10.28 -21.22
N HIS A 180 -18.23 10.80 -22.43
CA HIS A 180 -18.63 12.14 -22.86
C HIS A 180 -20.16 12.28 -22.94
N GLN A 181 -20.87 11.29 -23.51
CA GLN A 181 -22.33 11.24 -23.51
C GLN A 181 -22.90 11.20 -22.09
N ALA A 182 -22.31 10.39 -21.19
CA ALA A 182 -22.74 10.31 -19.79
C ALA A 182 -22.52 11.64 -19.03
N PHE A 183 -21.48 12.43 -19.35
CA PHE A 183 -21.33 13.79 -18.83
C PHE A 183 -22.37 14.75 -19.41
N GLN A 184 -22.66 14.70 -20.71
CA GLN A 184 -23.70 15.51 -21.36
C GLN A 184 -25.10 15.19 -20.81
N PHE A 185 -25.41 13.93 -20.53
CA PHE A 185 -26.60 13.50 -19.80
C PHE A 185 -26.67 14.12 -18.40
N CYS A 186 -25.58 14.09 -17.64
CA CYS A 186 -25.53 14.70 -16.31
C CYS A 186 -25.73 16.22 -16.34
N LEU A 187 -25.25 16.90 -17.39
CA LEU A 187 -25.47 18.33 -17.64
C LEU A 187 -26.93 18.61 -18.04
N ARG A 188 -27.42 18.00 -19.13
CA ARG A 188 -28.75 18.23 -19.72
C ARG A 188 -29.89 18.03 -18.72
N TYR A 189 -29.77 17.06 -17.81
CA TYR A 189 -30.77 16.76 -16.79
C TYR A 189 -30.32 17.15 -15.37
N THR A 190 -29.27 17.98 -15.24
CA THR A 190 -28.70 18.53 -13.99
C THR A 190 -28.42 17.51 -12.86
N ARG A 191 -28.11 16.25 -13.22
CA ARG A 191 -28.03 15.10 -12.30
C ARG A 191 -26.74 15.08 -11.44
N LYS A 192 -26.66 16.00 -10.49
CA LYS A 192 -25.50 16.20 -9.57
C LYS A 192 -25.16 14.98 -8.69
N THR A 193 -26.03 13.98 -8.57
CA THR A 193 -25.77 12.72 -7.83
C THR A 193 -25.12 11.64 -8.70
N GLU A 194 -25.63 11.45 -9.91
CA GLU A 194 -25.14 10.53 -10.92
C GLU A 194 -23.76 10.98 -11.41
N PHE A 195 -23.55 12.29 -11.60
CA PHE A 195 -22.24 12.85 -11.94
C PHE A 195 -21.13 12.48 -10.95
N ARG A 196 -21.39 12.55 -9.64
CA ARG A 196 -20.43 12.12 -8.60
C ARG A 196 -20.10 10.62 -8.72
N ARG A 197 -21.13 9.78 -8.87
CA ARG A 197 -20.98 8.33 -9.07
C ARG A 197 -20.21 7.99 -10.35
N LEU A 198 -20.36 8.79 -11.41
CA LEU A 198 -19.60 8.68 -12.66
C LEU A 198 -18.13 9.00 -12.43
N CYS A 199 -17.81 10.12 -11.76
CA CYS A 199 -16.44 10.49 -11.43
C CYS A 199 -15.72 9.38 -10.65
N ASP A 200 -16.35 8.83 -9.61
CA ASP A 200 -15.78 7.74 -8.81
C ASP A 200 -15.67 6.41 -9.58
N LEU A 201 -16.62 6.08 -10.45
CA LEU A 201 -16.52 4.93 -11.36
C LEU A 201 -15.32 5.07 -12.30
N LEU A 202 -15.13 6.25 -12.91
CA LEU A 202 -14.00 6.53 -13.80
C LEU A 202 -12.66 6.55 -13.04
N ARG A 203 -12.63 6.94 -11.75
CA ARG A 203 -11.44 6.82 -10.88
C ARG A 203 -11.09 5.35 -10.62
N ASN A 204 -12.08 4.54 -10.24
CA ASN A 204 -11.92 3.11 -10.02
C ASN A 204 -11.43 2.39 -11.29
N HIS A 205 -11.94 2.78 -12.47
CA HIS A 205 -11.45 2.23 -13.75
C HIS A 205 -10.00 2.60 -14.03
N LEU A 206 -9.57 3.85 -13.81
CA LEU A 206 -8.16 4.24 -13.97
C LEU A 206 -7.23 3.49 -12.98
N GLN A 207 -7.65 3.30 -11.72
CA GLN A 207 -6.91 2.45 -10.78
C GLN A 207 -6.81 0.99 -11.25
N ASN A 208 -7.85 0.48 -11.92
CA ASN A 208 -7.85 -0.88 -12.46
C ASN A 208 -6.96 -1.01 -13.71
N VAL A 209 -6.79 0.05 -14.52
CA VAL A 209 -5.80 0.05 -15.61
C VAL A 209 -4.39 -0.18 -15.04
N ALA A 210 -4.00 0.56 -14.00
CA ALA A 210 -2.71 0.39 -13.35
C ALA A 210 -2.50 -1.01 -12.72
N LYS A 211 -3.55 -1.61 -12.13
CA LYS A 211 -3.48 -2.95 -11.51
C LYS A 211 -3.40 -4.10 -12.52
N TYR A 212 -4.04 -3.96 -13.68
CA TYR A 212 -4.20 -5.04 -14.66
C TYR A 212 -3.41 -4.84 -15.96
N ALA A 213 -2.40 -3.97 -15.96
CA ALA A 213 -1.51 -3.69 -17.10
C ALA A 213 -0.66 -4.89 -17.61
N HIS A 214 -0.77 -6.06 -16.97
CA HIS A 214 -0.16 -7.32 -17.40
C HIS A 214 -1.11 -8.21 -18.23
N GLN A 215 -2.40 -7.84 -18.36
CA GLN A 215 -3.39 -8.65 -19.07
C GLN A 215 -3.33 -8.42 -20.60
N PRO A 216 -3.63 -9.44 -21.43
CA PRO A 216 -3.77 -9.26 -22.87
C PRO A 216 -4.88 -8.24 -23.16
N HIS A 217 -4.61 -7.35 -24.13
CA HIS A 217 -5.46 -6.19 -24.48
C HIS A 217 -5.66 -5.14 -23.37
N SER A 218 -4.89 -5.18 -22.28
CA SER A 218 -4.88 -4.10 -21.27
C SER A 218 -4.40 -2.76 -21.83
N ILE A 219 -4.77 -1.68 -21.15
CA ILE A 219 -4.50 -0.30 -21.59
C ILE A 219 -3.09 0.13 -21.12
N ASN A 220 -2.22 0.47 -22.06
CA ASN A 220 -0.87 0.98 -21.78
C ASN A 220 -0.84 2.52 -21.75
N LEU A 221 -0.74 3.13 -20.56
CA LEU A 221 -0.71 4.59 -20.38
C LEU A 221 0.57 5.28 -20.91
N ASN A 222 1.58 4.51 -21.36
CA ASN A 222 2.75 5.06 -22.05
C ASN A 222 2.46 5.42 -23.53
N GLU A 223 1.38 4.85 -24.09
CA GLU A 223 0.94 5.18 -25.45
C GLU A 223 0.36 6.59 -25.49
N PRO A 224 0.84 7.46 -26.42
CA PRO A 224 0.47 8.87 -26.41
C PRO A 224 -1.01 9.08 -26.73
N GLU A 225 -1.61 8.22 -27.57
CA GLU A 225 -3.03 8.31 -27.90
C GLU A 225 -3.93 7.90 -26.73
N SER A 226 -3.61 6.81 -26.04
CA SER A 226 -4.37 6.33 -24.88
C SER A 226 -4.31 7.33 -23.72
N LEU A 227 -3.12 7.87 -23.44
CA LEU A 227 -2.96 8.95 -22.48
C LEU A 227 -3.78 10.19 -22.87
N GLN A 228 -3.73 10.61 -24.13
CA GLN A 228 -4.50 11.78 -24.61
C GLN A 228 -6.01 11.52 -24.48
N ARG A 229 -6.50 10.35 -24.87
CA ARG A 229 -7.91 9.91 -24.70
C ARG A 229 -8.37 9.96 -23.24
N HIS A 230 -7.52 9.51 -22.30
CA HIS A 230 -7.81 9.58 -20.86
C HIS A 230 -7.75 11.00 -20.30
N LEU A 231 -6.85 11.85 -20.79
CA LEU A 231 -6.81 13.26 -20.44
C LEU A 231 -8.04 14.01 -20.97
N ASP A 232 -8.44 13.74 -22.21
CA ASP A 232 -9.60 14.35 -22.85
C ASP A 232 -10.90 14.06 -22.09
N THR A 233 -11.13 12.84 -21.60
CA THR A 233 -12.28 12.57 -20.71
C THR A 233 -12.17 13.30 -19.37
N ARG A 234 -10.98 13.47 -18.77
CA ARG A 234 -10.86 14.28 -17.54
C ARG A 234 -11.06 15.77 -17.78
N PHE A 235 -10.74 16.29 -18.97
CA PHE A 235 -11.08 17.68 -19.32
C PHE A 235 -12.59 17.86 -19.50
N HIS A 236 -13.30 16.92 -20.13
CA HIS A 236 -14.76 16.96 -20.17
C HIS A 236 -15.38 16.80 -18.77
N GLN A 237 -14.81 15.94 -17.91
CA GLN A 237 -15.19 15.83 -16.49
C GLN A 237 -15.02 17.17 -15.75
N LEU A 238 -13.89 17.86 -15.94
CA LEU A 238 -13.61 19.16 -15.32
C LEU A 238 -14.55 20.27 -15.82
N ASN A 239 -14.83 20.32 -17.12
CA ASN A 239 -15.77 21.25 -17.72
C ASN A 239 -17.17 21.06 -17.12
N ALA A 240 -17.69 19.84 -17.18
CA ALA A 240 -19.01 19.49 -16.65
C ALA A 240 -19.12 19.68 -15.13
N ALA A 241 -18.05 19.41 -14.36
CA ALA A 241 -18.03 19.66 -12.93
C ALA A 241 -18.09 21.16 -12.58
N ALA A 242 -17.45 22.02 -13.38
CA ALA A 242 -17.52 23.48 -13.22
C ALA A 242 -18.89 24.03 -13.63
N GLU A 243 -19.49 23.51 -14.71
CA GLU A 243 -20.81 23.91 -15.21
C GLU A 243 -21.97 23.42 -14.30
N LEU A 244 -21.81 22.29 -13.60
CA LEU A 244 -22.73 21.86 -12.53
C LEU A 244 -22.45 22.54 -11.17
N GLU A 245 -21.47 23.45 -11.08
CA GLU A 245 -21.00 24.10 -9.85
C GLU A 245 -20.55 23.13 -8.75
N LEU A 246 -20.11 21.93 -9.14
CA LEU A 246 -19.63 20.89 -8.22
C LEU A 246 -18.16 21.11 -7.88
N TRP A 247 -17.84 22.25 -7.27
CA TRP A 247 -16.48 22.73 -7.02
C TRP A 247 -15.55 21.71 -6.33
N GLN A 248 -16.08 20.87 -5.44
CA GLN A 248 -15.32 19.78 -4.80
C GLN A 248 -14.92 18.66 -5.78
N GLU A 249 -15.81 18.29 -6.70
CA GLU A 249 -15.49 17.30 -7.75
C GLU A 249 -14.67 17.92 -8.88
N ALA A 250 -14.88 19.20 -9.21
CA ALA A 250 -14.03 19.93 -10.14
C ALA A 250 -12.57 19.95 -9.62
N PHE A 251 -12.39 20.23 -8.32
CA PHE A 251 -11.08 20.14 -7.68
C PHE A 251 -10.49 18.71 -7.71
N ARG A 252 -11.27 17.68 -7.35
CA ARG A 252 -10.80 16.28 -7.48
C ARG A 252 -10.44 15.90 -8.92
N SER A 253 -11.16 16.42 -9.90
CA SER A 253 -10.88 16.21 -11.34
C SER A 253 -9.57 16.88 -11.77
N VAL A 254 -9.22 18.03 -11.20
CA VAL A 254 -7.88 18.65 -11.35
C VAL A 254 -6.79 17.71 -10.80
N GLU A 255 -7.02 17.07 -9.65
CA GLU A 255 -6.08 16.09 -9.10
C GLU A 255 -5.98 14.84 -9.99
N ASP A 256 -7.10 14.32 -10.52
CA ASP A 256 -7.14 13.22 -11.49
C ASP A 256 -6.30 13.55 -12.76
N ILE A 257 -6.38 14.80 -13.27
CA ILE A 257 -5.57 15.30 -14.40
C ILE A 257 -4.09 15.38 -14.02
N HIS A 258 -3.76 15.98 -12.87
CA HIS A 258 -2.37 16.11 -12.42
C HIS A 258 -1.71 14.75 -12.17
N ASN A 259 -2.45 13.78 -11.64
CA ASN A 259 -1.99 12.41 -11.47
C ASN A 259 -1.68 11.75 -12.82
N LEU A 260 -2.56 11.88 -13.83
CA LEU A 260 -2.29 11.40 -15.20
C LEU A 260 -1.06 12.07 -15.83
N MET A 261 -0.89 13.39 -15.65
CA MET A 261 0.30 14.12 -16.11
C MET A 261 1.59 13.68 -15.40
N THR A 262 1.49 13.17 -14.16
CA THR A 262 2.64 12.70 -13.37
C THR A 262 2.98 11.23 -13.64
N MET A 263 1.99 10.41 -14.02
CA MET A 263 2.19 9.03 -14.47
C MET A 263 2.91 8.96 -15.84
N SER A 264 2.77 10.00 -16.67
CA SER A 264 3.42 10.11 -17.98
C SER A 264 4.67 10.99 -17.93
N LYS A 265 5.61 10.74 -18.87
CA LYS A 265 6.74 11.64 -19.16
C LYS A 265 6.50 12.54 -20.39
N LYS A 266 5.37 12.37 -21.10
CA LYS A 266 5.01 13.15 -22.30
C LYS A 266 4.09 14.31 -21.91
N MET A 267 4.43 15.52 -22.37
CA MET A 267 3.60 16.72 -22.13
C MET A 267 2.26 16.63 -22.90
N PRO A 268 1.14 17.06 -22.29
CA PRO A 268 -0.18 17.06 -22.93
C PRO A 268 -0.33 18.15 -24.01
N LYS A 269 -1.32 18.02 -24.90
CA LYS A 269 -1.68 19.06 -25.88
C LYS A 269 -1.88 20.43 -25.20
N PRO A 270 -1.11 21.48 -25.57
CA PRO A 270 -1.11 22.72 -24.79
C PRO A 270 -2.44 23.49 -24.75
N PHE A 271 -3.26 23.46 -25.80
CA PHE A 271 -4.61 24.05 -25.75
C PHE A 271 -5.47 23.48 -24.61
N MET A 272 -5.34 22.18 -24.29
CA MET A 272 -6.03 21.55 -23.15
C MET A 272 -5.48 22.07 -21.80
N MET A 273 -4.20 22.43 -21.75
CA MET A 273 -3.59 23.11 -20.59
C MET A 273 -4.07 24.56 -20.45
N ALA A 274 -4.41 25.25 -21.54
CA ALA A 274 -5.05 26.56 -21.45
C ALA A 274 -6.42 26.44 -20.74
N ASN A 275 -7.29 25.53 -21.19
CA ASN A 275 -8.57 25.27 -20.53
C ASN A 275 -8.39 24.79 -19.07
N TYR A 276 -7.42 23.92 -18.78
CA TYR A 276 -7.04 23.52 -17.41
C TYR A 276 -6.78 24.71 -16.49
N TYR A 277 -5.89 25.63 -16.89
CA TYR A 277 -5.58 26.81 -16.08
C TYR A 277 -6.76 27.79 -16.02
N GLU A 278 -7.56 27.93 -17.08
CA GLU A 278 -8.77 28.76 -17.08
C GLU A 278 -9.80 28.26 -16.05
N LYS A 279 -10.17 26.98 -16.07
CA LYS A 279 -11.10 26.40 -15.08
C LYS A 279 -10.49 26.45 -13.66
N LEU A 280 -9.17 26.32 -13.51
CA LEU A 280 -8.47 26.55 -12.24
C LEU A 280 -8.61 27.99 -11.71
N THR A 281 -8.54 29.02 -12.55
CA THR A 281 -8.79 30.40 -12.09
C THR A 281 -10.20 30.52 -11.49
N LYS A 282 -11.20 29.90 -12.12
CA LYS A 282 -12.60 29.89 -11.65
C LYS A 282 -12.73 29.17 -10.29
N ILE A 283 -12.14 27.98 -10.15
CA ILE A 283 -12.12 27.22 -8.88
C ILE A 283 -11.41 27.99 -7.74
N PHE A 284 -10.26 28.62 -8.03
CA PHE A 284 -9.53 29.38 -7.01
C PHE A 284 -10.20 30.71 -6.63
N MET A 285 -10.94 31.34 -7.54
CA MET A 285 -11.79 32.50 -7.21
C MET A 285 -12.93 32.10 -6.25
N VAL A 286 -13.69 31.04 -6.58
CA VAL A 286 -14.83 30.60 -5.74
C VAL A 286 -14.39 30.12 -4.35
N SER A 287 -13.17 29.57 -4.21
CA SER A 287 -12.61 29.19 -2.90
C SER A 287 -11.93 30.35 -2.14
N GLU A 288 -11.95 31.56 -2.70
CA GLU A 288 -11.29 32.79 -2.19
C GLU A 288 -9.76 32.64 -2.02
N ASN A 289 -9.11 31.76 -2.79
CA ASN A 289 -7.67 31.51 -2.75
C ASN A 289 -6.94 32.42 -3.76
N TYR A 290 -7.04 33.74 -3.56
CA TYR A 290 -6.54 34.77 -4.48
C TYR A 290 -5.08 34.58 -4.92
N LEU A 291 -4.22 34.09 -4.02
CA LEU A 291 -2.81 33.79 -4.30
C LEU A 291 -2.62 32.68 -5.36
N PHE A 292 -3.37 31.58 -5.26
CA PHE A 292 -3.34 30.49 -6.25
C PHE A 292 -4.12 30.84 -7.51
N HIS A 293 -5.16 31.66 -7.41
CA HIS A 293 -5.89 32.23 -8.54
C HIS A 293 -4.98 33.10 -9.43
N ALA A 294 -4.20 34.01 -8.84
CA ALA A 294 -3.22 34.81 -9.57
C ALA A 294 -2.09 33.97 -10.18
N ALA A 295 -1.62 32.94 -9.47
CA ALA A 295 -0.65 31.98 -10.01
C ALA A 295 -1.21 31.19 -11.21
N ALA A 296 -2.50 30.83 -11.19
CA ALA A 296 -3.18 30.20 -12.32
C ALA A 296 -3.29 31.15 -13.53
N TRP A 297 -3.62 32.43 -13.31
CA TRP A 297 -3.60 33.44 -14.38
C TRP A 297 -2.20 33.66 -14.97
N ASN A 298 -1.15 33.75 -14.14
CA ASN A 298 0.23 33.85 -14.63
C ASN A 298 0.63 32.63 -15.47
N LYS A 299 0.23 31.41 -15.07
CA LYS A 299 0.44 30.17 -15.85
C LYS A 299 -0.32 30.22 -17.17
N TYR A 300 -1.62 30.55 -17.15
CA TYR A 300 -2.49 30.68 -18.32
C TYR A 300 -1.93 31.68 -19.34
N TYR A 301 -1.66 32.92 -18.92
CA TYR A 301 -1.09 33.96 -19.78
C TYR A 301 0.24 33.54 -20.42
N THR A 302 1.13 32.91 -19.64
CA THR A 302 2.42 32.41 -20.14
C THR A 302 2.23 31.32 -21.19
N LEU A 303 1.28 30.42 -20.96
CA LEU A 303 1.00 29.29 -21.85
C LEU A 303 0.39 29.76 -23.17
N VAL A 304 -0.64 30.61 -23.12
CA VAL A 304 -1.27 31.17 -24.33
C VAL A 304 -0.26 31.99 -25.14
N LYS A 305 0.52 32.87 -24.49
CA LYS A 305 1.56 33.70 -25.13
C LYS A 305 2.71 32.91 -25.77
N THR A 306 2.97 31.68 -25.34
CA THR A 306 4.04 30.84 -25.91
C THR A 306 3.61 29.96 -27.08
N GLN A 307 2.31 29.86 -27.37
CA GLN A 307 1.78 28.99 -28.43
C GLN A 307 0.95 29.76 -29.47
N ASN A 308 0.02 30.59 -29.02
CA ASN A 308 -0.85 31.33 -29.93
C ASN A 308 -0.08 32.54 -30.44
N LYS A 309 0.59 32.38 -31.59
CA LYS A 309 1.29 33.48 -32.28
C LYS A 309 0.31 34.46 -32.99
N SER A 310 -1.00 34.23 -32.80
CA SER A 310 -2.14 34.92 -33.44
C SER A 310 -3.26 35.23 -32.43
N VAL A 311 -2.93 35.51 -31.15
CA VAL A 311 -3.88 36.13 -30.21
C VAL A 311 -4.17 37.55 -30.69
N THR A 312 -5.40 38.04 -30.54
CA THR A 312 -5.71 39.46 -30.81
C THR A 312 -5.10 40.34 -29.72
N ASP A 313 -4.67 41.56 -30.06
CA ASP A 313 -4.11 42.48 -29.05
C ASP A 313 -5.15 42.81 -27.94
N GLU A 314 -6.45 42.73 -28.24
CA GLU A 314 -7.54 42.86 -27.27
C GLU A 314 -7.58 41.69 -26.27
N GLU A 315 -7.55 40.44 -26.73
CA GLU A 315 -7.48 39.27 -25.85
C GLU A 315 -6.19 39.26 -25.03
N GLN A 316 -5.06 39.60 -25.65
CA GLN A 316 -3.78 39.73 -24.95
C GLN A 316 -3.85 40.83 -23.88
N THR A 317 -4.55 41.95 -24.16
CA THR A 317 -4.77 43.04 -23.21
C THR A 317 -5.69 42.61 -22.06
N ARG A 318 -6.77 41.87 -22.34
CA ARG A 318 -7.70 41.33 -21.35
C ARG A 318 -6.99 40.35 -20.41
N MET A 319 -6.27 39.37 -20.95
CA MET A 319 -5.52 38.38 -20.17
C MET A 319 -4.40 39.01 -19.35
N ALA A 320 -3.64 39.96 -19.92
CA ALA A 320 -2.61 40.70 -19.20
C ALA A 320 -3.20 41.51 -18.03
N SER A 321 -4.33 42.18 -18.27
CA SER A 321 -5.04 42.98 -17.26
C SER A 321 -5.58 42.11 -16.12
N LEU A 322 -6.17 40.95 -16.41
CA LEU A 322 -6.62 39.99 -15.41
C LEU A 322 -5.46 39.37 -14.62
N ALA A 323 -4.33 39.05 -15.26
CA ALA A 323 -3.14 38.55 -14.58
C ALA A 323 -2.54 39.60 -13.61
N LEU A 324 -2.42 40.86 -14.03
CA LEU A 324 -1.93 41.92 -13.13
C LEU A 324 -2.93 42.20 -12.01
N LEU A 325 -4.22 42.41 -12.32
CA LEU A 325 -5.24 42.74 -11.33
C LEU A 325 -5.39 41.63 -10.28
N SER A 326 -5.43 40.36 -10.70
CA SER A 326 -5.47 39.23 -9.76
C SER A 326 -4.23 39.16 -8.85
N SER A 327 -3.04 39.54 -9.33
CA SER A 327 -1.82 39.61 -8.52
C SER A 327 -1.77 40.81 -7.55
N LEU A 328 -2.35 41.96 -7.95
CA LEU A 328 -2.46 43.14 -7.09
C LEU A 328 -3.48 42.93 -5.98
N ALA A 329 -4.63 42.34 -6.32
CA ALA A 329 -5.79 42.13 -5.45
C ALA A 329 -5.65 40.97 -4.45
N ILE A 330 -4.47 40.33 -4.33
CA ILE A 330 -4.18 39.34 -3.28
C ILE A 330 -4.17 40.05 -1.91
N PRO A 331 -5.12 39.78 -1.00
CA PRO A 331 -5.11 40.38 0.33
C PRO A 331 -3.89 39.91 1.12
N VAL A 332 -3.20 40.83 1.77
CA VAL A 332 -2.10 40.50 2.70
C VAL A 332 -2.70 39.87 3.97
N ILE A 333 -3.73 40.53 4.53
CA ILE A 333 -4.48 40.08 5.70
C ILE A 333 -5.48 38.96 5.32
N SER A 334 -4.97 37.77 4.95
CA SER A 334 -5.77 36.57 4.62
C SER A 334 -6.68 36.14 5.77
N SER A 335 -8.01 36.17 5.60
CA SER A 335 -8.96 36.12 6.72
C SER A 335 -9.09 34.78 7.46
N LYS A 336 -8.50 33.69 6.95
CA LYS A 336 -8.90 32.31 7.28
C LYS A 336 -7.98 31.57 8.28
N ASP A 337 -6.76 32.01 8.51
CA ASP A 337 -5.82 31.26 9.36
C ASP A 337 -6.14 31.39 10.86
N SER A 338 -6.73 30.33 11.41
CA SER A 338 -6.76 30.08 12.86
C SER A 338 -5.48 29.39 13.31
N SER A 339 -4.94 29.73 14.48
CA SER A 339 -3.60 29.32 14.92
C SER A 339 -3.38 27.80 15.07
N TYR A 340 -4.44 27.00 15.00
CA TYR A 340 -4.38 25.54 15.08
C TYR A 340 -4.25 24.84 13.72
N GLU A 341 -4.47 25.52 12.59
CA GLU A 341 -4.43 24.92 11.24
C GLU A 341 -3.07 25.09 10.53
N VAL A 342 -2.10 25.77 11.14
CA VAL A 342 -0.90 26.33 10.48
C VAL A 342 0.01 25.27 9.83
N ASP A 343 0.03 24.02 10.28
CA ASP A 343 0.80 22.95 9.63
C ASP A 343 -0.01 22.16 8.59
N GLU A 344 -1.33 22.10 8.71
CA GLU A 344 -2.20 21.53 7.68
C GLU A 344 -2.33 22.49 6.48
N SER A 345 -2.41 23.81 6.72
CA SER A 345 -2.48 24.83 5.68
C SER A 345 -1.19 24.89 4.83
N LYS A 346 -0.01 24.61 5.41
CA LYS A 346 1.25 24.41 4.67
C LYS A 346 1.19 23.20 3.74
N ASN A 347 0.77 22.04 4.23
CA ASN A 347 0.65 20.81 3.44
C ASN A 347 -0.38 20.97 2.30
N LYS A 348 -1.52 21.59 2.60
CA LYS A 348 -2.55 21.99 1.62
C LYS A 348 -1.99 22.94 0.57
N SER A 349 -1.23 23.96 0.97
CA SER A 349 -0.59 24.91 0.06
C SER A 349 0.49 24.27 -0.83
N HIS A 350 1.22 23.28 -0.33
CA HIS A 350 2.19 22.52 -1.14
C HIS A 350 1.48 21.63 -2.17
N ARG A 351 0.39 20.94 -1.78
CA ARG A 351 -0.48 20.19 -2.69
C ARG A 351 -1.06 21.09 -3.78
N LEU A 352 -1.56 22.28 -3.43
CA LEU A 352 -2.06 23.28 -4.38
C LEU A 352 -0.97 23.80 -5.34
N ALA A 353 0.25 24.00 -4.85
CA ALA A 353 1.39 24.37 -5.69
C ALA A 353 1.74 23.26 -6.70
N ALA A 354 1.73 21.99 -6.28
CA ALA A 354 1.99 20.85 -7.15
C ALA A 354 1.00 20.77 -8.33
N LEU A 355 -0.30 20.95 -8.07
CA LEU A 355 -1.36 20.96 -9.12
C LEU A 355 -1.14 22.04 -10.20
N LEU A 356 -0.48 23.15 -9.85
CA LEU A 356 -0.10 24.23 -10.79
C LEU A 356 1.27 23.99 -11.46
N GLY A 357 1.95 22.88 -11.18
CA GLY A 357 3.33 22.66 -11.61
C GLY A 357 4.30 23.66 -11.00
N LEU A 358 4.20 23.90 -9.68
CA LEU A 358 5.09 24.75 -8.89
C LEU A 358 5.69 23.92 -7.75
N SER A 359 7.02 23.90 -7.62
CA SER A 359 7.73 23.15 -6.57
C SER A 359 7.68 23.81 -5.18
N ARG A 360 7.27 25.08 -5.12
CA ARG A 360 7.05 25.87 -3.90
C ARG A 360 5.75 26.64 -4.03
N SER A 361 5.15 26.99 -2.89
CA SER A 361 4.03 27.93 -2.85
C SER A 361 4.42 29.26 -3.53
N PRO A 362 3.56 29.85 -4.38
CA PRO A 362 3.78 31.19 -4.90
C PRO A 362 3.66 32.23 -3.77
N ASN A 363 4.37 33.35 -3.90
CA ASN A 363 4.26 34.52 -3.01
C ASN A 363 3.84 35.76 -3.82
N ARG A 364 3.17 36.74 -3.19
CA ARG A 364 2.67 37.96 -3.83
C ARG A 364 3.75 38.73 -4.61
N ALA A 365 4.83 39.19 -3.96
CA ALA A 365 5.95 39.81 -4.68
C ALA A 365 6.68 38.87 -5.65
N GLY A 366 6.56 37.54 -5.50
CA GLY A 366 7.07 36.57 -6.49
C GLY A 366 6.30 36.67 -7.81
N LEU A 367 4.96 36.66 -7.73
CA LEU A 367 4.07 36.81 -8.89
C LEU A 367 4.19 38.19 -9.54
N LEU A 368 4.36 39.26 -8.74
CA LEU A 368 4.60 40.61 -9.27
C LEU A 368 5.95 40.72 -9.98
N LYS A 369 7.04 40.18 -9.42
CA LYS A 369 8.36 40.12 -10.07
C LYS A 369 8.34 39.28 -11.35
N GLU A 370 7.53 38.22 -11.38
CA GLU A 370 7.28 37.41 -12.59
C GLU A 370 6.46 38.16 -13.64
N ALA A 371 5.50 38.99 -13.25
CA ALA A 371 4.74 39.85 -14.17
C ALA A 371 5.61 40.96 -14.79
N LEU A 372 6.53 41.53 -13.99
CA LEU A 372 7.54 42.49 -14.46
C LEU A 372 8.50 41.85 -15.48
N SER A 373 9.10 40.70 -15.16
CA SER A 373 10.08 40.05 -16.06
C SER A 373 9.47 39.58 -17.39
N LYS A 374 8.17 39.27 -17.41
CA LYS A 374 7.40 38.94 -18.63
C LYS A 374 6.88 40.17 -19.40
N ASN A 375 7.21 41.39 -18.93
CA ASN A 375 6.77 42.68 -19.48
C ASN A 375 5.23 42.82 -19.61
N ILE A 376 4.48 42.26 -18.65
CA ILE A 376 3.00 42.27 -18.68
C ILE A 376 2.47 43.71 -18.72
N LEU A 377 3.10 44.64 -17.97
CA LEU A 377 2.74 46.06 -17.92
C LEU A 377 2.62 46.77 -19.28
N LYS A 378 3.31 46.29 -20.33
CA LYS A 378 3.19 46.87 -21.69
C LYS A 378 1.79 46.65 -22.29
N HIS A 379 1.19 45.49 -22.03
CA HIS A 379 -0.09 45.06 -22.60
C HIS A 379 -1.27 45.25 -21.65
N VAL A 380 -1.06 45.77 -20.44
CA VAL A 380 -2.15 46.06 -19.49
C VAL A 380 -2.79 47.42 -19.80
N ARG A 381 -4.11 47.53 -19.60
CA ARG A 381 -4.86 48.81 -19.67
C ARG A 381 -4.16 49.91 -18.84
N PRO A 382 -4.15 51.18 -19.30
CA PRO A 382 -3.40 52.26 -18.62
C PRO A 382 -3.79 52.43 -17.14
N GLU A 383 -5.07 52.36 -16.83
CA GLU A 383 -5.63 52.48 -15.47
C GLU A 383 -5.05 51.44 -14.49
N LEU A 384 -4.81 50.22 -14.94
CA LEU A 384 -4.21 49.15 -14.13
C LEU A 384 -2.69 49.29 -14.02
N ARG A 385 -2.03 49.95 -14.97
CA ARG A 385 -0.61 50.36 -14.89
C ARG A 385 -0.43 51.49 -13.88
N GLU A 386 -1.35 52.46 -13.87
CA GLU A 386 -1.43 53.51 -12.85
C GLU A 386 -1.70 52.92 -11.47
N LEU A 387 -2.65 51.99 -11.34
CA LEU A 387 -2.95 51.28 -10.09
C LEU A 387 -1.74 50.52 -9.54
N TYR A 388 -0.97 49.83 -10.39
CA TYR A 388 0.30 49.20 -10.00
C TYR A 388 1.30 50.23 -9.48
N ASN A 389 1.48 51.35 -10.20
CA ASN A 389 2.40 52.41 -9.80
C ASN A 389 2.00 53.02 -8.44
N ILE A 390 0.71 53.27 -8.21
CA ILE A 390 0.21 53.83 -6.94
C ILE A 390 0.41 52.84 -5.77
N LEU A 391 0.12 51.54 -5.97
CA LEU A 391 0.13 50.54 -4.89
C LEU A 391 1.53 50.02 -4.52
N GLU A 392 2.47 49.98 -5.46
CA GLU A 392 3.77 49.30 -5.27
C GLU A 392 5.01 50.20 -5.52
N VAL A 393 4.87 51.38 -6.16
CA VAL A 393 6.02 52.21 -6.59
C VAL A 393 6.03 53.63 -6.01
N GLN A 394 4.95 54.40 -6.17
CA GLN A 394 4.84 55.81 -5.78
C GLN A 394 3.63 56.04 -4.88
N PHE A 395 3.76 55.65 -3.61
CA PHE A 395 2.67 55.68 -2.65
C PHE A 395 2.72 56.95 -1.78
N HIS A 396 1.57 57.62 -1.61
CA HIS A 396 1.42 58.78 -0.74
C HIS A 396 0.13 58.62 0.08
N PRO A 397 0.18 58.37 1.41
CA PRO A 397 -0.97 57.87 2.18
C PRO A 397 -2.17 58.83 2.23
N LEU A 398 -1.95 60.14 2.13
CA LEU A 398 -3.02 61.15 2.11
C LEU A 398 -3.71 61.31 0.74
N SER A 399 -3.14 60.77 -0.35
CA SER A 399 -3.67 60.96 -1.72
C SER A 399 -4.14 59.68 -2.40
N ILE A 400 -3.87 58.50 -1.81
CA ILE A 400 -4.15 57.22 -2.48
C ILE A 400 -5.64 57.04 -2.78
N CYS A 401 -6.53 57.17 -1.79
CA CYS A 401 -7.95 56.85 -1.97
C CYS A 401 -8.57 57.71 -3.08
N LYS A 402 -8.29 59.02 -3.07
CA LYS A 402 -8.71 60.00 -4.10
C LYS A 402 -8.15 59.71 -5.51
N LYS A 403 -6.97 59.09 -5.62
CA LYS A 403 -6.37 58.70 -6.91
C LYS A 403 -6.88 57.35 -7.41
N ILE A 404 -7.26 56.45 -6.51
CA ILE A 404 -7.77 55.11 -6.83
C ILE A 404 -9.28 55.11 -7.09
N GLU A 405 -10.06 55.96 -6.43
CA GLU A 405 -11.50 56.14 -6.64
C GLU A 405 -11.93 56.19 -8.14
N PRO A 406 -11.34 57.03 -9.03
CA PRO A 406 -11.69 57.06 -10.45
C PRO A 406 -11.19 55.84 -11.25
N ILE A 407 -10.33 54.99 -10.68
CA ILE A 407 -9.94 53.69 -11.24
C ILE A 407 -10.97 52.64 -10.79
N MET A 408 -11.40 52.64 -9.53
CA MET A 408 -12.35 51.65 -9.00
C MET A 408 -13.73 51.77 -9.63
N SER A 409 -14.23 52.99 -9.88
CA SER A 409 -15.51 53.20 -10.58
C SER A 409 -15.52 52.60 -11.98
N LYS A 410 -14.38 52.68 -12.71
CA LYS A 410 -14.22 52.01 -14.01
C LYS A 410 -14.09 50.50 -13.89
N LEU A 411 -13.32 50.00 -12.93
CA LEU A 411 -13.22 48.55 -12.66
C LEU A 411 -14.56 47.94 -12.20
N ALA A 412 -15.45 48.74 -11.61
CA ALA A 412 -16.79 48.34 -11.22
C ALA A 412 -17.80 48.30 -12.39
N ALA A 413 -17.47 48.88 -13.55
CA ALA A 413 -18.31 48.77 -14.75
C ALA A 413 -18.13 47.43 -15.49
N ASP A 414 -16.95 46.82 -15.39
CA ASP A 414 -16.62 45.57 -16.10
C ASP A 414 -17.00 44.31 -15.29
N VAL A 415 -17.93 43.50 -15.83
CA VAL A 415 -18.47 42.27 -15.20
C VAL A 415 -17.39 41.24 -14.81
N GLU A 416 -16.25 41.20 -15.52
CA GLU A 416 -15.11 40.35 -15.14
C GLU A 416 -14.25 40.96 -14.01
N LEU A 417 -14.16 42.29 -13.92
CA LEU A 417 -13.23 43.02 -13.04
C LEU A 417 -13.84 43.37 -11.67
N VAL A 418 -15.18 43.55 -11.60
CA VAL A 418 -15.96 43.74 -10.36
C VAL A 418 -15.56 42.75 -9.25
N LYS A 419 -15.25 41.51 -9.62
CA LYS A 419 -14.88 40.41 -8.71
C LYS A 419 -13.62 40.68 -7.87
N TYR A 420 -12.75 41.58 -8.34
CA TYR A 420 -11.51 41.96 -7.64
C TYR A 420 -11.65 43.23 -6.77
N VAL A 421 -12.75 43.98 -6.87
CA VAL A 421 -12.95 45.25 -6.15
C VAL A 421 -12.87 45.05 -4.63
N LYS A 422 -13.64 44.11 -4.08
CA LYS A 422 -13.68 43.81 -2.64
C LYS A 422 -12.31 43.33 -2.09
N PRO A 423 -11.59 42.38 -2.71
CA PRO A 423 -10.21 42.04 -2.31
C PRO A 423 -9.22 43.20 -2.45
N LEU A 424 -9.30 43.99 -3.53
CA LEU A 424 -8.37 45.10 -3.76
C LEU A 424 -8.56 46.25 -2.75
N HIS A 425 -9.79 46.53 -2.32
CA HIS A 425 -10.04 47.46 -1.21
C HIS A 425 -9.39 46.99 0.11
N GLN A 426 -9.40 45.68 0.41
CA GLN A 426 -8.65 45.15 1.57
C GLN A 426 -7.14 45.38 1.42
N VAL A 427 -6.58 45.23 0.23
CA VAL A 427 -5.16 45.55 -0.05
C VAL A 427 -4.87 47.03 0.17
N ILE A 428 -5.72 47.93 -0.33
CA ILE A 428 -5.59 49.39 -0.14
C ILE A 428 -5.61 49.74 1.35
N LEU A 429 -6.57 49.18 2.12
CA LEU A 429 -6.63 49.39 3.56
C LEU A 429 -5.38 48.85 4.28
N THR A 430 -4.88 47.65 3.96
CA THR A 430 -3.62 47.16 4.57
C THR A 430 -2.48 48.12 4.27
N ARG A 431 -2.33 48.55 3.01
CA ARG A 431 -1.25 49.46 2.60
C ARG A 431 -1.35 50.84 3.27
N LEU A 432 -2.57 51.36 3.43
CA LEU A 432 -2.83 52.61 4.13
C LEU A 432 -2.37 52.52 5.60
N PHE A 433 -2.80 51.49 6.34
CA PHE A 433 -2.39 51.31 7.73
C PHE A 433 -0.88 51.03 7.87
N GLN A 434 -0.28 50.24 6.97
CA GLN A 434 1.17 49.96 6.92
C GLN A 434 2.04 51.22 6.71
N GLN A 435 1.47 52.32 6.23
CA GLN A 435 2.18 53.59 6.03
C GLN A 435 1.79 54.66 7.05
N LEU A 436 0.54 54.69 7.51
CA LEU A 436 0.18 55.49 8.66
C LEU A 436 1.04 55.10 9.88
N SER A 437 1.32 53.80 10.07
CA SER A 437 2.24 53.30 11.11
C SER A 437 3.73 53.60 10.88
N GLN A 438 4.13 54.07 9.70
CA GLN A 438 5.52 54.52 9.42
C GLN A 438 5.70 56.02 9.65
N VAL A 439 4.61 56.80 9.63
CA VAL A 439 4.65 58.28 9.64
C VAL A 439 4.04 58.88 10.90
N TYR A 440 3.04 58.22 11.50
CA TYR A 440 2.30 58.70 12.65
C TYR A 440 2.38 57.73 13.84
N THR A 441 2.51 58.28 15.05
CA THR A 441 2.41 57.52 16.30
C THR A 441 0.97 57.47 16.82
N THR A 442 0.21 58.55 16.64
CA THR A 442 -1.20 58.66 17.08
C THR A 442 -2.03 59.42 16.04
N VAL A 443 -3.24 58.96 15.77
CA VAL A 443 -4.17 59.53 14.76
C VAL A 443 -5.61 59.43 15.26
N LYS A 444 -6.48 60.40 14.97
CA LYS A 444 -7.92 60.31 15.30
C LYS A 444 -8.65 59.30 14.39
N LEU A 445 -9.60 58.56 14.96
CA LEU A 445 -10.45 57.60 14.25
C LEU A 445 -11.18 58.27 13.07
N ASP A 446 -11.84 59.41 13.31
CA ASP A 446 -12.60 60.16 12.30
C ASP A 446 -11.77 60.55 11.08
N PHE A 447 -10.50 60.92 11.29
CA PHE A 447 -9.57 61.27 10.22
C PHE A 447 -9.24 60.06 9.34
N VAL A 448 -9.10 58.87 9.95
CA VAL A 448 -8.90 57.62 9.20
C VAL A 448 -10.18 57.21 8.47
N ILE A 449 -11.37 57.40 9.06
CA ILE A 449 -12.66 57.13 8.40
C ILE A 449 -12.83 58.05 7.17
N GLN A 450 -12.59 59.35 7.32
CA GLN A 450 -12.63 60.31 6.20
C GLN A 450 -11.60 59.98 5.11
N LEU A 451 -10.40 59.52 5.49
CA LEU A 451 -9.34 59.13 4.54
C LEU A 451 -9.61 57.79 3.84
N ALA A 452 -10.33 56.86 4.49
CA ALA A 452 -10.68 55.54 3.97
C ALA A 452 -12.09 55.47 3.34
N SER A 453 -12.79 56.60 3.25
CA SER A 453 -14.12 56.69 2.64
C SER A 453 -14.04 56.50 1.12
N PHE A 454 -14.84 55.56 0.60
CA PHE A 454 -15.08 55.34 -0.82
C PHE A 454 -16.57 55.55 -1.13
N PRO A 455 -16.95 55.94 -2.37
CA PRO A 455 -18.34 56.11 -2.75
C PRO A 455 -19.13 54.79 -2.69
N ALA A 456 -20.45 54.91 -2.52
CA ALA A 456 -21.37 53.78 -2.61
C ALA A 456 -21.27 53.10 -3.99
N PRO A 457 -21.40 51.76 -4.09
CA PRO A 457 -21.87 50.82 -3.05
C PRO A 457 -20.75 50.18 -2.21
N PHE A 458 -19.52 50.72 -2.22
CA PHE A 458 -18.35 50.10 -1.57
C PHE A 458 -17.78 50.94 -0.40
N ASN A 459 -18.63 51.71 0.27
CA ASN A 459 -18.27 52.50 1.44
C ASN A 459 -17.94 51.59 2.64
N TYR A 460 -16.91 51.97 3.41
CA TYR A 460 -16.57 51.32 4.67
C TYR A 460 -17.20 52.07 5.84
N ASP A 461 -18.08 51.39 6.58
CA ASP A 461 -18.57 51.85 7.87
C ASP A 461 -17.47 51.74 8.95
N SER A 462 -17.55 52.56 10.00
CA SER A 462 -16.60 52.58 11.13
C SER A 462 -16.36 51.18 11.71
N ALA A 463 -17.42 50.40 11.94
CA ALA A 463 -17.29 49.06 12.50
C ALA A 463 -16.59 48.08 11.54
N THR A 464 -16.63 48.34 10.23
CA THR A 464 -15.90 47.52 9.23
C THR A 464 -14.41 47.85 9.16
N ILE A 465 -14.03 49.12 9.35
CA ILE A 465 -12.63 49.55 9.46
C ILE A 465 -12.03 49.05 10.78
N GLU A 466 -12.75 49.20 11.89
CA GLU A 466 -12.34 48.70 13.20
C GLU A 466 -12.15 47.17 13.19
N LYS A 467 -13.12 46.42 12.65
CA LYS A 467 -13.02 44.97 12.47
C LYS A 467 -11.82 44.55 11.60
N PHE A 468 -11.47 45.34 10.60
CA PHE A 468 -10.28 45.13 9.76
C PHE A 468 -8.98 45.35 10.54
N ILE A 469 -8.88 46.45 11.30
CA ILE A 469 -7.74 46.71 12.21
C ILE A 469 -7.58 45.54 13.19
N MET A 470 -8.65 45.17 13.89
CA MET A 470 -8.65 44.08 14.87
C MET A 470 -8.27 42.72 14.24
N GLN A 471 -8.64 42.46 12.98
CA GLN A 471 -8.21 41.27 12.26
C GLN A 471 -6.73 41.29 11.84
N GLY A 472 -6.15 42.45 11.54
CA GLY A 472 -4.71 42.62 11.33
C GLY A 472 -3.92 42.47 12.62
N CYS A 473 -4.40 43.05 13.73
CA CYS A 473 -3.78 42.96 15.04
C CYS A 473 -3.81 41.55 15.62
N LYS A 474 -4.92 40.81 15.46
CA LYS A 474 -5.04 39.41 15.91
C LYS A 474 -3.95 38.47 15.34
N LYS A 475 -3.36 38.82 14.21
CA LYS A 475 -2.30 38.02 13.55
C LYS A 475 -0.89 38.60 13.73
N GLY A 476 -0.76 39.79 14.31
CA GLY A 476 0.50 40.53 14.32
C GLY A 476 0.96 40.99 12.93
N GLU A 477 0.01 41.34 12.04
CA GLU A 477 0.30 42.02 10.76
C GLU A 477 0.27 43.57 10.90
N LEU A 478 -0.45 44.07 11.90
CA LEU A 478 -0.55 45.49 12.28
C LEU A 478 -0.45 45.59 13.81
N SER A 479 0.34 46.54 14.33
CA SER A 479 0.41 46.84 15.76
C SER A 479 -0.28 48.17 16.07
N ILE A 480 -1.60 48.10 16.31
CA ILE A 480 -2.47 49.25 16.54
C ILE A 480 -3.27 49.00 17.81
N ARG A 481 -3.26 49.97 18.73
CA ARG A 481 -4.17 50.04 19.87
C ARG A 481 -5.25 51.08 19.56
N ILE A 482 -6.49 50.73 19.86
CA ILE A 482 -7.67 51.58 19.67
C ILE A 482 -8.09 52.09 21.05
N ASP A 483 -8.18 53.40 21.22
CA ASP A 483 -8.80 54.03 22.38
C ASP A 483 -10.12 54.67 21.97
N HIS A 484 -11.22 54.07 22.42
CA HIS A 484 -12.58 54.55 22.14
C HIS A 484 -12.95 55.78 22.99
N ALA A 485 -12.27 56.04 24.11
CA ALA A 485 -12.56 57.19 24.97
C ALA A 485 -12.02 58.51 24.38
N THR A 486 -10.86 58.46 23.73
CA THR A 486 -10.31 59.60 22.95
C THR A 486 -10.61 59.54 21.45
N GLN A 487 -11.30 58.48 21.00
CA GLN A 487 -11.51 58.13 19.58
C GLN A 487 -10.21 58.21 18.78
N SER A 488 -9.15 57.55 19.28
CA SER A 488 -7.82 57.58 18.68
C SER A 488 -7.23 56.20 18.42
N LEU A 489 -6.35 56.14 17.42
CA LEU A 489 -5.58 54.99 17.00
C LEU A 489 -4.11 55.29 17.30
N THR A 490 -3.50 54.49 18.18
CA THR A 490 -2.08 54.61 18.53
C THR A 490 -1.31 53.45 17.89
N PHE A 491 -0.37 53.77 17.01
CA PHE A 491 0.49 52.80 16.35
C PHE A 491 1.60 52.37 17.30
N GLU A 492 1.50 51.16 17.83
CA GLU A 492 2.39 50.66 18.87
C GLU A 492 3.63 50.04 18.25
N THR A 493 4.78 50.70 18.41
CA THR A 493 6.08 50.16 18.02
C THR A 493 6.77 49.56 19.23
N ASP A 494 6.39 48.33 19.62
CA ASP A 494 7.12 47.59 20.66
C ASP A 494 8.58 47.40 20.23
N LEU A 495 9.48 48.02 20.99
CA LEU A 495 10.92 48.09 20.72
C LEU A 495 11.62 46.73 20.89
N PHE A 496 10.99 45.77 21.56
CA PHE A 496 11.54 44.45 21.87
C PHE A 496 10.77 43.30 21.20
N ALA A 497 9.64 43.57 20.55
CA ALA A 497 8.90 42.58 19.78
C ALA A 497 9.76 41.96 18.65
N SER A 498 9.64 40.66 18.46
CA SER A 498 10.21 39.97 17.31
C SER A 498 9.42 40.27 16.04
N ASP A 499 10.02 41.01 15.11
CA ASP A 499 9.37 41.36 13.83
C ASP A 499 8.89 40.13 13.04
N ASN A 500 7.60 40.15 12.68
CA ASN A 500 6.97 39.12 11.86
C ASN A 500 7.33 39.36 10.39
N LYS A 501 8.25 38.56 9.85
CA LYS A 501 8.77 38.63 8.46
C LYS A 501 7.73 38.54 7.34
N THR A 502 6.43 38.41 7.65
CA THR A 502 5.30 38.53 6.73
C THR A 502 4.96 39.98 6.38
N VAL A 503 5.32 40.96 7.23
CA VAL A 503 4.83 42.36 7.14
C VAL A 503 5.46 43.15 5.99
N THR A 504 6.73 42.90 5.65
CA THR A 504 7.58 43.84 4.89
C THR A 504 7.51 43.72 3.35
N ASP A 505 6.45 43.15 2.76
CA ASP A 505 6.33 42.96 1.30
C ASP A 505 5.78 44.21 0.60
N GLY A 506 6.49 45.35 0.66
CA GLY A 506 6.08 46.63 0.06
C GLY A 506 7.15 47.75 0.17
N PRO A 507 6.92 48.95 -0.41
CA PRO A 507 7.85 50.07 -0.31
C PRO A 507 7.91 50.62 1.12
N ILE A 508 9.11 50.64 1.71
CA ILE A 508 9.39 51.17 3.04
C ILE A 508 9.85 52.62 2.89
N LEU A 509 9.08 53.58 3.42
CA LEU A 509 9.44 55.00 3.49
C LEU A 509 10.46 55.24 4.60
N GLN A 510 10.20 54.67 5.78
CA GLN A 510 11.12 54.71 6.93
C GLN A 510 11.05 53.38 7.69
N SER A 511 12.20 52.92 8.17
CA SER A 511 12.28 51.73 9.04
C SER A 511 11.74 52.05 10.43
N LEU A 512 10.86 51.20 10.97
CA LEU A 512 10.23 51.38 12.27
C LEU A 512 11.26 51.51 13.42
N PRO A 513 10.93 52.20 14.53
CA PRO A 513 11.80 52.35 15.70
C PRO A 513 12.36 51.04 16.27
N SER A 514 11.53 49.98 16.32
CA SER A 514 11.95 48.64 16.75
C SER A 514 13.01 48.05 15.81
N ASP A 515 12.83 48.19 14.51
CA ASP A 515 13.76 47.68 13.51
C ASP A 515 15.04 48.55 13.41
N LEU A 516 14.96 49.84 13.74
CA LEU A 516 16.13 50.70 14.00
C LEU A 516 16.95 50.17 15.18
N MET A 517 16.33 49.91 16.34
CA MET A 517 17.02 49.34 17.49
C MET A 517 17.61 47.95 17.20
N ARG A 518 16.91 47.12 16.43
CA ARG A 518 17.37 45.78 16.02
C ARG A 518 18.52 45.82 15.01
N THR A 519 18.55 46.82 14.12
CA THR A 519 19.60 46.98 13.09
C THR A 519 20.70 47.96 13.46
N GLN A 520 20.69 48.55 14.65
CA GLN A 520 21.67 49.59 15.06
C GLN A 520 23.14 49.14 14.87
N LEU A 521 23.49 47.93 15.30
CA LEU A 521 24.87 47.41 15.21
C LEU A 521 25.26 47.05 13.77
N THR A 522 24.33 46.53 12.96
CA THR A 522 24.63 46.20 11.56
C THR A 522 24.73 47.45 10.70
N ARG A 523 23.89 48.47 10.93
CA ARG A 523 24.02 49.80 10.31
C ARG A 523 25.33 50.48 10.70
N LEU A 524 25.65 50.51 11.99
CA LEU A 524 26.92 51.08 12.47
C LEU A 524 28.12 50.35 11.84
N ALA A 525 28.10 49.01 11.76
CA ALA A 525 29.15 48.24 11.12
C ALA A 525 29.26 48.48 9.61
N THR A 526 28.15 48.61 8.87
CA THR A 526 28.20 48.92 7.42
C THR A 526 28.65 50.36 7.16
N CYS A 527 28.17 51.32 7.95
CA CYS A 527 28.62 52.72 7.89
C CYS A 527 30.12 52.83 8.20
N LEU A 528 30.61 52.25 9.31
CA LEU A 528 32.04 52.27 9.63
C LEU A 528 32.90 51.56 8.58
N ASN A 529 32.47 50.40 8.06
CA ASN A 529 33.22 49.68 7.02
C ASN A 529 33.27 50.48 5.70
N THR A 530 32.20 51.20 5.34
CA THR A 530 32.18 52.09 4.17
C THR A 530 33.03 53.33 4.38
N THR A 531 32.95 54.03 5.52
CA THR A 531 33.80 55.20 5.80
C THR A 531 35.27 54.82 5.89
N VAL A 532 35.63 53.71 6.56
CA VAL A 532 37.02 53.22 6.61
C VAL A 532 37.52 52.89 5.21
N SER A 533 36.70 52.28 4.36
CA SER A 533 37.07 51.94 2.98
C SER A 533 37.06 53.13 2.02
N MET A 534 36.57 54.31 2.44
CA MET A 534 36.70 55.60 1.74
C MET A 534 37.91 56.42 2.25
N ILE A 535 38.18 56.38 3.56
CA ILE A 535 39.23 57.17 4.22
C ILE A 535 40.62 56.52 4.06
N SER A 536 40.70 55.19 4.11
CA SER A 536 41.96 54.45 4.05
C SER A 536 42.10 53.66 2.73
N PRO A 537 42.74 54.23 1.69
CA PRO A 537 42.97 53.52 0.43
C PRO A 537 43.84 52.27 0.64
N GLU A 538 44.79 52.32 1.58
CA GLU A 538 45.67 51.20 1.99
C GLU A 538 44.90 49.91 2.29
N ILE A 539 43.75 49.98 2.98
CA ILE A 539 42.94 48.81 3.30
C ILE A 539 42.27 48.23 2.05
N VAL A 540 41.91 49.09 1.08
CA VAL A 540 41.39 48.67 -0.23
C VAL A 540 42.50 48.06 -1.08
N GLU A 541 43.73 48.55 -0.96
CA GLU A 541 44.89 48.05 -1.70
C GLU A 541 45.44 46.74 -1.14
N ALA A 542 45.59 46.61 0.18
CA ALA A 542 45.86 45.34 0.84
C ALA A 542 44.80 44.26 0.50
N LYS A 543 43.52 44.62 0.34
CA LYS A 543 42.46 43.73 -0.17
C LYS A 543 42.67 43.35 -1.65
N LYS A 544 43.09 44.27 -2.52
CA LYS A 544 43.46 43.97 -3.92
C LYS A 544 44.69 43.07 -4.00
N GLU A 545 45.69 43.29 -3.15
CA GLU A 545 46.94 42.53 -3.10
C GLU A 545 46.75 41.14 -2.53
N ALA A 546 46.02 40.98 -1.43
CA ALA A 546 45.63 39.66 -0.92
C ALA A 546 44.85 38.85 -1.98
N LYS A 547 43.98 39.52 -2.76
CA LYS A 547 43.28 38.88 -3.88
C LYS A 547 44.22 38.51 -5.03
N ARG A 548 45.20 39.36 -5.38
CA ARG A 548 46.25 39.05 -6.38
C ARG A 548 47.13 37.88 -5.92
N ALA A 549 47.61 37.89 -4.68
CA ALA A 549 48.41 36.83 -4.09
C ALA A 549 47.65 35.49 -4.03
N ALA A 550 46.35 35.52 -3.70
CA ALA A 550 45.49 34.34 -3.76
C ALA A 550 45.36 33.79 -5.20
N PHE A 551 45.20 34.64 -6.22
CA PHE A 551 45.21 34.20 -7.61
C PHE A 551 46.57 33.65 -8.06
N VAL A 552 47.69 34.30 -7.70
CA VAL A 552 49.04 33.80 -8.02
C VAL A 552 49.29 32.44 -7.37
N LYS A 553 48.90 32.26 -6.10
CA LYS A 553 48.97 30.97 -5.41
C LYS A 553 48.10 29.90 -6.07
N ALA A 554 46.86 30.23 -6.43
CA ALA A 554 45.96 29.31 -7.13
C ALA A 554 46.44 28.95 -8.54
N LEU A 555 47.13 29.86 -9.26
CA LEU A 555 47.76 29.58 -10.55
C LEU A 555 49.01 28.70 -10.42
N ALA A 556 49.72 28.76 -9.30
CA ALA A 556 50.83 27.86 -8.99
C ALA A 556 50.33 26.45 -8.63
N SER A 557 49.41 26.32 -7.68
CA SER A 557 48.86 25.02 -7.26
C SER A 557 48.01 24.36 -8.36
N MET A 558 47.46 25.14 -9.31
CA MET A 558 46.67 24.71 -10.47
C MET A 558 47.15 23.41 -11.14
N LYS A 559 48.47 23.25 -11.33
CA LYS A 559 49.05 22.09 -12.02
C LYS A 559 49.17 20.86 -11.11
N GLU A 560 49.56 21.07 -9.86
CA GLU A 560 49.68 20.01 -8.84
C GLU A 560 48.28 19.46 -8.50
N GLU A 561 47.33 20.36 -8.30
CA GLU A 561 45.91 20.02 -8.14
C GLU A 561 45.33 19.33 -9.39
N HIS A 562 45.79 19.64 -10.61
CA HIS A 562 45.37 18.90 -11.81
C HIS A 562 45.95 17.48 -11.86
N GLN A 563 47.17 17.27 -11.39
CA GLN A 563 47.78 15.94 -11.36
C GLN A 563 47.11 15.05 -10.30
N LEU A 564 46.92 15.58 -9.09
CA LEU A 564 46.13 14.94 -8.04
C LEU A 564 44.66 14.73 -8.48
N ALA A 565 44.13 15.59 -9.37
CA ALA A 565 42.82 15.39 -9.97
C ALA A 565 42.76 14.07 -10.76
N LEU A 566 43.71 13.88 -11.69
CA LEU A 566 43.79 12.72 -12.56
C LEU A 566 44.13 11.44 -11.79
N GLU A 567 45.08 11.49 -10.85
CA GLU A 567 45.46 10.34 -10.01
C GLU A 567 44.27 9.82 -9.19
N ARG A 568 43.59 10.71 -8.46
CA ARG A 568 42.40 10.34 -7.68
C ARG A 568 41.25 9.88 -8.59
N LYS A 569 41.12 10.40 -9.82
CA LYS A 569 40.14 9.88 -10.79
C LYS A 569 40.47 8.42 -11.14
N ALA A 570 41.70 8.11 -11.52
CA ALA A 570 42.14 6.75 -11.82
C ALA A 570 42.00 5.79 -10.63
N ILE A 571 42.25 6.26 -9.40
CA ILE A 571 42.01 5.46 -8.17
C ILE A 571 40.52 5.19 -7.95
N ILE A 572 39.64 6.15 -8.23
CA ILE A 572 38.18 5.96 -8.13
C ILE A 572 37.68 5.00 -9.22
N GLU A 573 38.16 5.12 -10.46
CA GLU A 573 37.79 4.24 -11.57
C GLU A 573 38.22 2.79 -11.30
N ARG A 574 39.48 2.55 -10.89
CA ARG A 574 39.94 1.22 -10.45
C ARG A 574 39.14 0.66 -9.28
N LYS A 575 38.74 1.50 -8.31
CA LYS A 575 37.87 1.05 -7.20
C LYS A 575 36.46 0.71 -7.68
N LYS A 576 35.91 1.44 -8.64
CA LYS A 576 34.62 1.16 -9.26
C LYS A 576 34.64 -0.15 -10.03
N GLU A 577 35.68 -0.39 -10.85
CA GLU A 577 35.92 -1.66 -11.56
C GLU A 577 36.01 -2.85 -10.59
N LEU A 578 36.74 -2.70 -9.47
CA LEU A 578 36.84 -3.74 -8.43
C LEU A 578 35.50 -4.00 -7.71
N ILE A 579 34.69 -2.96 -7.48
CA ILE A 579 33.35 -3.12 -6.88
C ILE A 579 32.38 -3.78 -7.87
N GLU A 580 32.39 -3.36 -9.15
CA GLU A 580 31.54 -3.93 -10.20
C GLU A 580 31.88 -5.39 -10.50
N THR A 581 33.17 -5.76 -10.52
CA THR A 581 33.60 -7.16 -10.68
C THR A 581 33.25 -8.02 -9.46
N MET A 582 33.34 -7.48 -8.24
CA MET A 582 32.91 -8.18 -7.02
C MET A 582 31.38 -8.36 -6.96
N LEU A 583 30.60 -7.35 -7.36
CA LEU A 583 29.14 -7.44 -7.47
C LEU A 583 28.73 -8.46 -8.54
N ALA A 584 29.27 -8.36 -9.76
CA ALA A 584 28.98 -9.30 -10.85
C ALA A 584 29.41 -10.75 -10.52
N ARG A 585 30.42 -10.93 -9.66
CA ARG A 585 30.77 -12.25 -9.10
C ARG A 585 29.71 -12.73 -8.10
N LYS A 586 29.31 -11.88 -7.13
CA LYS A 586 28.29 -12.22 -6.13
C LYS A 586 26.93 -12.52 -6.77
N GLU A 587 26.52 -11.77 -7.79
CA GLU A 587 25.29 -12.03 -8.55
C GLU A 587 25.34 -13.38 -9.27
N LYS A 588 26.49 -13.76 -9.85
CA LYS A 588 26.69 -15.09 -10.48
C LYS A 588 26.69 -16.22 -9.44
N GLU A 589 27.22 -16.00 -8.25
CA GLU A 589 27.19 -16.97 -7.15
C GLU A 589 25.76 -17.13 -6.58
N GLU A 590 25.04 -16.03 -6.35
CA GLU A 590 23.61 -16.06 -5.96
C GLU A 590 22.71 -16.66 -7.04
N ALA A 591 22.95 -16.40 -8.33
CA ALA A 591 22.21 -16.99 -9.43
C ALA A 591 22.44 -18.50 -9.52
N ARG A 592 23.67 -18.96 -9.27
CA ARG A 592 23.99 -20.40 -9.16
C ARG A 592 23.29 -21.05 -7.97
N GLU A 593 23.27 -20.42 -6.79
CA GLU A 593 22.49 -20.93 -5.65
C GLU A 593 20.99 -21.02 -5.98
N LYS A 594 20.42 -19.98 -6.59
CA LYS A 594 19.01 -19.94 -6.99
C LYS A 594 18.71 -21.06 -8.00
N ALA A 595 19.57 -21.29 -9.00
CA ALA A 595 19.44 -22.35 -9.99
C ALA A 595 19.61 -23.77 -9.40
N LEU A 596 20.54 -23.96 -8.46
CA LEU A 596 20.78 -25.26 -7.83
C LEU A 596 19.62 -25.62 -6.88
N ARG A 597 19.11 -24.65 -6.11
CA ARG A 597 17.83 -24.80 -5.38
C ARG A 597 16.67 -25.06 -6.35
N LEU A 598 16.63 -24.39 -7.50
CA LEU A 598 15.58 -24.55 -8.52
C LEU A 598 15.48 -26.02 -8.98
N GLN A 599 16.62 -26.58 -9.37
CA GLN A 599 16.80 -27.99 -9.77
C GLN A 599 16.47 -28.98 -8.65
N ALA A 600 16.91 -28.73 -7.40
CA ALA A 600 16.69 -29.65 -6.29
C ALA A 600 15.20 -29.94 -6.02
N GLU A 601 14.32 -28.94 -6.08
CA GLU A 601 12.89 -29.20 -5.93
C GLU A 601 12.25 -29.72 -7.23
N GLN A 602 12.76 -29.40 -8.43
CA GLN A 602 12.34 -30.12 -9.65
C GLN A 602 12.55 -31.63 -9.49
N GLU A 603 13.70 -32.04 -8.95
CA GLU A 603 14.05 -33.44 -8.74
C GLU A 603 13.15 -34.06 -7.67
N ALA A 604 12.93 -33.38 -6.53
CA ALA A 604 11.97 -33.82 -5.51
C ALA A 604 10.53 -33.98 -6.06
N LEU A 605 10.09 -33.09 -6.94
CA LEU A 605 8.76 -33.14 -7.57
C LEU A 605 8.68 -34.21 -8.67
N LYS A 606 9.74 -34.41 -9.45
CA LYS A 606 9.85 -35.55 -10.38
C LYS A 606 9.84 -36.88 -9.64
N ILE A 607 10.51 -36.98 -8.49
CA ILE A 607 10.47 -38.17 -7.63
C ILE A 607 9.03 -38.41 -7.12
N ARG A 608 8.35 -37.40 -6.58
CA ARG A 608 6.93 -37.52 -6.17
C ARG A 608 6.01 -37.94 -7.33
N LEU A 609 6.13 -37.31 -8.49
CA LEU A 609 5.36 -37.66 -9.69
C LEU A 609 5.70 -39.07 -10.22
N ALA A 610 6.94 -39.52 -10.08
CA ALA A 610 7.35 -40.86 -10.45
C ALA A 610 6.82 -41.91 -9.46
N GLU A 611 6.86 -41.65 -8.14
CA GLU A 611 6.25 -42.51 -7.13
C GLU A 611 4.73 -42.59 -7.30
N GLU A 612 4.06 -41.48 -7.65
CA GLU A 612 2.62 -41.46 -7.87
C GLU A 612 2.22 -42.14 -9.18
N ARG A 613 2.99 -41.95 -10.27
CA ARG A 613 2.82 -42.74 -11.51
C ARG A 613 3.04 -44.22 -11.25
N ARG A 614 4.14 -44.60 -10.60
CA ARG A 614 4.44 -45.99 -10.29
C ARG A 614 3.37 -46.64 -9.43
N LYS A 615 2.77 -45.95 -8.45
CA LYS A 615 1.61 -46.48 -7.73
C LYS A 615 0.39 -46.71 -8.63
N ARG A 616 0.03 -45.75 -9.48
CA ARG A 616 -1.10 -45.91 -10.44
C ARG A 616 -0.84 -46.97 -11.51
N GLU A 617 0.42 -47.12 -11.94
CA GLU A 617 0.87 -48.14 -12.87
C GLU A 617 0.93 -49.52 -12.19
N GLU A 618 1.42 -49.63 -10.96
CA GLU A 618 1.42 -50.86 -10.17
C GLU A 618 -0.01 -51.30 -9.79
N GLU A 619 -0.93 -50.37 -9.54
CA GLU A 619 -2.36 -50.65 -9.34
C GLU A 619 -3.04 -51.13 -10.63
N ARG A 620 -2.79 -50.47 -11.78
CA ARG A 620 -3.27 -50.96 -13.09
C ARG A 620 -2.69 -52.32 -13.46
N ILE A 621 -1.38 -52.50 -13.30
CA ILE A 621 -0.69 -53.74 -13.65
C ILE A 621 -1.11 -54.87 -12.71
N ARG A 622 -1.41 -54.61 -11.42
CA ARG A 622 -2.03 -55.63 -10.54
C ARG A 622 -3.44 -55.98 -11.00
N ALA A 623 -4.29 -55.02 -11.32
CA ALA A 623 -5.64 -55.29 -11.82
C ALA A 623 -5.63 -56.08 -13.16
N GLU A 624 -4.77 -55.68 -14.10
CA GLU A 624 -4.58 -56.36 -15.38
C GLU A 624 -3.97 -57.76 -15.18
N GLN A 625 -2.96 -57.93 -14.31
CA GLN A 625 -2.37 -59.24 -14.02
C GLN A 625 -3.29 -60.17 -13.22
N GLU A 626 -4.13 -59.67 -12.31
CA GLU A 626 -5.11 -60.53 -11.63
C GLU A 626 -6.22 -61.00 -12.56
N ALA A 627 -6.63 -60.17 -13.53
CA ALA A 627 -7.55 -60.57 -14.59
C ALA A 627 -6.91 -61.59 -15.55
N ILE A 628 -5.64 -61.38 -15.92
CA ILE A 628 -4.89 -62.30 -16.78
C ILE A 628 -4.64 -63.64 -16.07
N ARG A 629 -4.10 -63.66 -14.84
CA ARG A 629 -3.82 -64.89 -14.09
C ARG A 629 -5.07 -65.74 -13.86
N LYS A 630 -6.24 -65.14 -13.60
CA LYS A 630 -7.51 -65.88 -13.47
C LYS A 630 -7.95 -66.54 -14.78
N ASN A 631 -7.68 -65.92 -15.93
CA ASN A 631 -8.01 -66.46 -17.26
C ASN A 631 -6.94 -67.43 -17.81
N GLU A 632 -5.67 -67.28 -17.39
CA GLU A 632 -4.57 -68.17 -17.78
C GLU A 632 -4.52 -69.44 -16.94
N ALA A 633 -4.78 -69.37 -15.62
CA ALA A 633 -4.82 -70.55 -14.75
C ALA A 633 -5.90 -71.56 -15.20
N LEU A 634 -7.06 -71.08 -15.63
CA LEU A 634 -8.13 -71.93 -16.19
C LEU A 634 -7.73 -72.59 -17.53
N LYS A 635 -6.85 -71.98 -18.32
CA LYS A 635 -6.43 -72.51 -19.64
C LYS A 635 -5.19 -73.42 -19.55
N LEU A 636 -4.24 -73.09 -18.67
CA LEU A 636 -3.06 -73.92 -18.43
C LEU A 636 -3.39 -75.26 -17.76
N ALA A 637 -4.48 -75.33 -17.00
CA ALA A 637 -4.99 -76.58 -16.44
C ALA A 637 -5.47 -77.58 -17.51
N GLU A 638 -5.92 -77.10 -18.68
CA GLU A 638 -6.42 -77.94 -19.78
C GLU A 638 -5.35 -78.23 -20.84
N SER A 639 -4.44 -77.29 -21.11
CA SER A 639 -3.54 -77.38 -22.28
C SER A 639 -2.26 -78.19 -22.07
N LEU A 640 -1.78 -78.40 -20.83
CA LEU A 640 -0.51 -79.10 -20.56
C LEU A 640 -0.67 -80.60 -20.22
N LYS A 641 -1.90 -81.14 -20.28
CA LYS A 641 -2.18 -82.56 -20.03
C LYS A 641 -1.91 -83.48 -21.24
N ASN A 642 -1.32 -82.97 -22.33
CA ASN A 642 -1.18 -83.68 -23.61
C ASN A 642 0.18 -83.45 -24.30
N LYS A 643 0.96 -84.53 -24.49
CA LYS A 643 2.14 -84.66 -25.39
C LYS A 643 3.34 -83.77 -25.00
N ALA A 644 4.30 -84.16 -24.14
CA ALA A 644 5.06 -85.42 -23.93
C ALA A 644 6.24 -85.64 -24.90
N GLY A 645 7.43 -85.92 -24.33
CA GLY A 645 8.61 -86.39 -25.09
C GLY A 645 9.99 -86.14 -24.45
N VAL A 646 10.41 -87.01 -23.52
CA VAL A 646 11.82 -87.46 -23.29
C VAL A 646 12.84 -86.38 -22.78
N GLU A 647 13.59 -86.54 -21.68
CA GLU A 647 13.72 -87.62 -20.68
C GLU A 647 13.09 -87.28 -19.31
N LEU A 648 12.95 -88.31 -18.47
CA LEU A 648 12.12 -88.45 -17.26
C LEU A 648 12.91 -89.41 -16.30
N ASN A 649 12.75 -89.49 -14.98
CA ASN A 649 11.91 -88.84 -13.96
C ASN A 649 12.70 -88.91 -12.60
N ASP A 650 12.24 -88.54 -11.39
CA ASP A 650 10.90 -88.22 -10.85
C ASP A 650 11.02 -87.15 -9.71
N GLU A 651 10.27 -87.29 -8.59
CA GLU A 651 10.52 -86.81 -7.21
C GLU A 651 11.81 -85.95 -7.00
N ASP A 652 11.80 -84.62 -6.75
CA ASP A 652 10.81 -83.71 -6.14
C ASP A 652 10.34 -82.58 -7.09
N LEU A 653 9.08 -82.62 -7.55
CA LEU A 653 8.61 -81.76 -8.66
C LEU A 653 7.48 -80.76 -8.30
N GLU A 654 7.52 -80.14 -7.11
CA GLU A 654 6.51 -79.13 -6.68
C GLU A 654 7.04 -77.74 -6.27
N THR A 655 8.36 -77.47 -6.21
CA THR A 655 8.87 -76.21 -5.59
C THR A 655 9.99 -75.46 -6.35
N LEU A 656 10.05 -75.48 -7.69
CA LEU A 656 11.04 -74.70 -8.47
C LEU A 656 10.40 -73.70 -9.45
N ASP A 657 10.29 -72.44 -9.00
CA ASP A 657 9.63 -71.36 -9.74
C ASP A 657 10.57 -70.49 -10.60
N LYS A 658 9.97 -69.59 -11.40
CA LYS A 658 10.63 -68.69 -12.38
C LYS A 658 11.71 -67.78 -11.77
N ASP A 659 11.71 -67.58 -10.46
CA ASP A 659 12.66 -66.72 -9.74
C ASP A 659 14.13 -67.13 -9.92
N LYS A 660 14.43 -68.42 -10.14
CA LYS A 660 15.83 -68.86 -10.30
C LYS A 660 16.49 -68.32 -11.58
N LEU A 661 15.71 -68.03 -12.63
CA LEU A 661 16.21 -67.40 -13.87
C LEU A 661 16.51 -65.91 -13.65
N VAL A 662 15.59 -65.20 -12.98
CA VAL A 662 15.76 -63.79 -12.59
C VAL A 662 16.95 -63.62 -11.63
N ALA A 663 17.14 -64.54 -10.69
CA ALA A 663 18.25 -64.54 -9.74
C ALA A 663 19.63 -64.67 -10.42
N ILE A 664 19.74 -65.35 -11.56
CA ILE A 664 20.99 -65.43 -12.34
C ILE A 664 21.27 -64.08 -13.01
N GLN A 665 20.27 -63.45 -13.62
CA GLN A 665 20.43 -62.16 -14.30
C GLN A 665 20.72 -61.01 -13.32
N ILE A 666 20.11 -61.03 -12.12
CA ILE A 666 20.43 -60.11 -11.02
C ILE A 666 21.90 -60.27 -10.59
N LYS A 667 22.38 -61.50 -10.36
CA LYS A 667 23.78 -61.76 -9.96
C LYS A 667 24.81 -61.29 -11.01
N GLN A 668 24.44 -61.27 -12.29
CA GLN A 668 25.27 -60.69 -13.35
C GLN A 668 25.40 -59.16 -13.18
N LEU A 669 24.27 -58.46 -13.05
CA LEU A 669 24.22 -56.99 -12.87
C LEU A 669 24.80 -56.52 -11.53
N GLU A 670 24.74 -57.33 -10.48
CA GLU A 670 25.37 -57.06 -9.19
C GLU A 670 26.90 -57.09 -9.27
N LYS A 671 27.50 -57.99 -10.07
CA LYS A 671 28.94 -57.99 -10.31
C LYS A 671 29.41 -56.73 -11.04
N GLU A 672 28.72 -56.33 -12.11
CA GLU A 672 29.06 -55.11 -12.87
C GLU A 672 28.95 -53.84 -12.01
N LYS A 673 27.91 -53.74 -11.18
CA LYS A 673 27.78 -52.67 -10.17
C LYS A 673 28.88 -52.75 -9.10
N GLY A 674 29.29 -53.96 -8.69
CA GLY A 674 30.42 -54.18 -7.79
C GLY A 674 31.73 -53.64 -8.36
N GLU A 675 32.04 -53.94 -9.62
CA GLU A 675 33.23 -53.40 -10.29
C GLU A 675 33.19 -51.89 -10.46
N MET A 676 32.07 -51.32 -10.92
CA MET A 676 31.96 -49.88 -11.10
C MET A 676 32.04 -49.12 -9.76
N THR A 677 31.46 -49.65 -8.69
CA THR A 677 31.60 -49.07 -7.34
C THR A 677 33.00 -49.26 -6.75
N ALA A 678 33.73 -50.33 -7.11
CA ALA A 678 35.14 -50.48 -6.76
C ALA A 678 36.03 -49.45 -7.50
N ARG A 679 35.79 -49.23 -8.80
CA ARG A 679 36.50 -48.21 -9.61
C ARG A 679 36.27 -46.80 -9.06
N THR A 680 35.03 -46.43 -8.74
CA THR A 680 34.76 -45.12 -8.12
C THR A 680 35.34 -45.00 -6.71
N LYS A 681 35.35 -46.06 -5.89
CA LYS A 681 36.04 -46.05 -4.59
C LYS A 681 37.57 -45.88 -4.73
N ALA A 682 38.18 -46.43 -5.77
CA ALA A 682 39.60 -46.22 -6.06
C ALA A 682 39.91 -44.78 -6.51
N ILE A 683 39.04 -44.18 -7.33
CA ILE A 683 39.15 -42.77 -7.74
C ILE A 683 38.93 -41.83 -6.55
N GLY A 684 37.93 -42.10 -5.69
CA GLY A 684 37.68 -41.35 -4.46
C GLY A 684 38.90 -41.35 -3.53
N LYS A 685 39.50 -42.53 -3.29
CA LYS A 685 40.76 -42.61 -2.52
C LYS A 685 41.90 -41.78 -3.14
N ARG A 686 42.04 -41.77 -4.48
CA ARG A 686 43.06 -40.92 -5.14
C ARG A 686 42.77 -39.43 -4.91
N LEU A 687 41.52 -38.99 -4.98
CA LEU A 687 41.12 -37.62 -4.63
C LEU A 687 41.40 -37.31 -3.15
N ASP A 688 41.04 -38.18 -2.22
CA ASP A 688 41.35 -38.03 -0.79
C ASP A 688 42.86 -37.89 -0.52
N HIS A 689 43.69 -38.61 -1.27
CA HIS A 689 45.15 -38.51 -1.17
C HIS A 689 45.68 -37.20 -1.77
N VAL A 690 45.15 -36.74 -2.90
CA VAL A 690 45.53 -35.45 -3.51
C VAL A 690 45.09 -34.26 -2.65
N GLU A 691 43.85 -34.26 -2.13
CA GLU A 691 43.40 -33.24 -1.18
C GLU A 691 44.23 -33.26 0.12
N ARG A 692 44.61 -34.44 0.61
CA ARG A 692 45.48 -34.54 1.80
C ARG A 692 46.88 -33.97 1.53
N ALA A 693 47.44 -34.17 0.34
CA ALA A 693 48.70 -33.54 -0.06
C ALA A 693 48.56 -32.01 -0.16
N MET A 694 47.52 -31.52 -0.84
CA MET A 694 47.21 -30.09 -0.95
C MET A 694 47.09 -29.43 0.44
N ARG A 695 46.32 -30.04 1.36
CA ARG A 695 46.14 -29.53 2.74
C ARG A 695 47.39 -29.68 3.62
N LEU A 696 48.35 -30.54 3.26
CA LEU A 696 49.65 -30.64 3.95
C LEU A 696 50.57 -29.48 3.53
N GLU A 697 50.57 -29.08 2.26
CA GLU A 697 51.29 -27.90 1.75
C GLU A 697 50.61 -26.57 2.16
N GLU A 698 49.28 -26.54 2.24
CA GLU A 698 48.51 -25.37 2.64
C GLU A 698 48.69 -25.04 4.14
N ARG A 699 48.76 -26.05 5.02
CA ARG A 699 48.95 -25.90 6.47
C ARG A 699 50.08 -24.94 6.90
N PRO A 700 51.33 -25.07 6.42
CA PRO A 700 52.41 -24.15 6.77
C PRO A 700 52.26 -22.75 6.15
N LEU A 701 51.46 -22.58 5.09
CA LEU A 701 51.12 -21.27 4.54
C LEU A 701 50.06 -20.57 5.40
N LEU A 702 48.99 -21.27 5.76
CA LEU A 702 47.96 -20.79 6.70
C LEU A 702 48.57 -20.41 8.07
N ALA A 703 49.55 -21.18 8.56
CA ALA A 703 50.27 -20.81 9.79
C ALA A 703 51.03 -19.48 9.65
N LYS A 704 51.72 -19.26 8.52
CA LYS A 704 52.48 -18.02 8.25
C LYS A 704 51.57 -16.81 8.06
N ASP A 705 50.43 -16.97 7.39
CA ASP A 705 49.46 -15.89 7.25
C ASP A 705 48.67 -15.63 8.55
N TYR A 706 48.40 -16.65 9.36
CA TYR A 706 47.86 -16.45 10.71
C TYR A 706 48.87 -15.74 11.65
N GLU A 707 50.17 -16.00 11.53
CA GLU A 707 51.21 -15.20 12.20
C GLU A 707 51.25 -13.75 11.73
N ARG A 708 51.13 -13.50 10.42
CA ARG A 708 51.06 -12.14 9.85
C ARG A 708 49.81 -11.42 10.35
N GLN A 709 48.67 -12.10 10.35
CA GLN A 709 47.41 -11.59 10.89
C GLN A 709 47.54 -11.28 12.38
N GLN A 710 48.06 -12.18 13.22
CA GLN A 710 48.31 -11.89 14.65
C GLN A 710 49.22 -10.68 14.87
N LYS A 711 50.23 -10.47 14.01
CA LYS A 711 51.13 -9.30 14.09
C LYS A 711 50.39 -8.02 13.69
N ALA A 712 49.59 -8.05 12.62
CA ALA A 712 48.76 -6.93 12.19
C ALA A 712 47.65 -6.57 13.21
N ASP A 713 46.90 -7.58 13.67
CA ASP A 713 45.82 -7.43 14.65
C ASP A 713 46.35 -6.94 16.00
N ARG A 714 47.54 -7.38 16.42
CA ARG A 714 48.21 -6.87 17.63
C ARG A 714 48.64 -5.42 17.48
N LEU A 715 49.28 -5.05 16.36
CA LEU A 715 49.65 -3.66 16.09
C LEU A 715 48.42 -2.75 16.00
N TYR A 716 47.33 -3.24 15.39
CA TYR A 716 46.05 -2.53 15.35
C TYR A 716 45.48 -2.37 16.77
N HIS A 717 45.43 -3.43 17.58
CA HIS A 717 44.94 -3.38 18.95
C HIS A 717 45.79 -2.49 19.86
N GLU A 718 47.12 -2.53 19.77
CA GLU A 718 48.01 -1.66 20.54
C GLU A 718 47.84 -0.18 20.14
N ALA A 719 47.76 0.10 18.83
CA ALA A 719 47.48 1.44 18.32
C ALA A 719 46.10 1.93 18.79
N ALA A 720 45.07 1.10 18.68
CA ALA A 720 43.69 1.40 19.01
C ALA A 720 43.48 1.59 20.52
N VAL A 721 44.10 0.76 21.38
CA VAL A 721 44.08 0.90 22.85
C VAL A 721 44.85 2.14 23.31
N LYS A 722 45.99 2.49 22.70
CA LYS A 722 46.69 3.75 22.98
C LYS A 722 45.79 4.95 22.64
N ALA A 723 45.27 4.95 21.43
CA ALA A 723 44.33 5.92 20.90
C ALA A 723 43.07 6.10 21.78
N HIS A 724 42.46 4.99 22.20
CA HIS A 724 41.37 4.88 23.18
C HIS A 724 41.74 5.53 24.52
N ARG A 725 42.93 5.27 25.05
CA ARG A 725 43.39 5.86 26.33
C ARG A 725 43.55 7.39 26.21
N GLU A 726 44.12 7.87 25.11
CA GLU A 726 44.24 9.31 24.81
C GLU A 726 42.85 9.96 24.68
N ALA A 727 41.93 9.34 23.95
CA ALA A 727 40.55 9.80 23.82
C ALA A 727 39.79 9.80 25.15
N ALA A 728 39.97 8.77 25.98
CA ALA A 728 39.36 8.67 27.31
C ALA A 728 39.94 9.71 28.29
N ALA A 729 41.26 9.96 28.25
CA ALA A 729 41.90 10.99 29.06
C ALA A 729 41.42 12.40 28.68
N ALA A 730 41.31 12.70 27.38
CA ALA A 730 40.79 13.97 26.89
C ALA A 730 39.30 14.17 27.24
N LYS A 731 38.47 13.13 27.09
CA LYS A 731 37.07 13.14 27.56
C LYS A 731 36.99 13.40 29.06
N HIS A 732 37.75 12.66 29.87
CA HIS A 732 37.75 12.82 31.33
C HIS A 732 38.24 14.20 31.79
N ALA A 733 39.24 14.79 31.13
CA ALA A 733 39.68 16.16 31.42
C ALA A 733 38.57 17.19 31.15
N HIS A 734 37.93 17.13 29.96
CA HIS A 734 36.80 18.00 29.63
C HIS A 734 35.58 17.76 30.53
N GLU A 735 35.30 16.51 30.92
CA GLU A 735 34.25 16.15 31.86
C GLU A 735 34.54 16.66 33.28
N LEU A 736 35.81 16.69 33.73
CA LEU A 736 36.19 17.33 35.00
C LEU A 736 35.99 18.85 34.95
N GLU A 737 36.31 19.52 33.85
CA GLU A 737 36.02 20.95 33.66
C GLU A 737 34.52 21.24 33.56
N LEU A 738 33.77 20.39 32.87
CA LEU A 738 32.32 20.51 32.77
C LEU A 738 31.65 20.20 34.12
N LYS A 739 32.17 19.26 34.91
CA LYS A 739 31.78 19.01 36.31
C LYS A 739 32.09 20.22 37.20
N LYS A 740 33.29 20.82 37.10
CA LYS A 740 33.65 22.06 37.83
C LYS A 740 32.69 23.22 37.50
N ARG A 741 32.21 23.32 36.26
CA ARG A 741 31.18 24.28 35.84
C ARG A 741 29.79 23.91 36.38
N MET A 742 29.34 22.67 36.17
CA MET A 742 28.02 22.17 36.58
C MET A 742 27.80 22.18 38.09
N VAL A 743 28.83 21.90 38.90
CA VAL A 743 28.76 21.95 40.38
C VAL A 743 28.28 23.31 40.88
N LYS A 744 28.61 24.42 40.21
CA LYS A 744 28.15 25.77 40.58
C LYS A 744 26.63 25.98 40.45
N ILE A 745 25.97 25.20 39.60
CA ILE A 745 24.52 25.27 39.32
C ILE A 745 23.78 24.11 40.03
N LEU A 746 24.52 23.16 40.61
CA LEU A 746 24.00 21.87 41.04
C LEU A 746 23.03 21.99 42.21
N ASP A 747 23.21 22.96 43.10
CA ASP A 747 22.31 23.20 44.23
C ASP A 747 21.01 23.92 43.85
N ASP A 748 21.03 24.81 42.86
CA ASP A 748 19.80 25.38 42.31
C ASP A 748 19.04 24.35 41.45
N TYR A 749 19.77 23.55 40.66
CA TYR A 749 19.20 22.38 40.00
C TYR A 749 18.60 21.39 41.01
N ARG A 750 19.22 21.16 42.17
CA ARG A 750 18.65 20.31 43.25
C ARG A 750 17.34 20.88 43.80
N LYS A 751 17.21 22.21 43.98
CA LYS A 751 15.96 22.86 44.40
C LYS A 751 14.87 22.62 43.35
N VAL A 752 15.07 23.11 42.13
CA VAL A 752 14.11 22.99 41.02
C VAL A 752 13.75 21.52 40.72
N ARG A 753 14.73 20.61 40.84
CA ARG A 753 14.49 19.17 40.68
C ARG A 753 13.61 18.60 41.79
N ARG A 754 13.78 19.00 43.06
CA ARG A 754 12.89 18.60 44.15
C ARG A 754 11.48 19.12 43.88
N ASP A 755 11.33 20.42 43.62
CA ASP A 755 10.04 21.05 43.33
C ASP A 755 9.29 20.34 42.18
N MET A 756 10.02 19.92 41.13
CA MET A 756 9.47 19.17 39.99
C MET A 756 9.26 17.68 40.28
N GLU A 757 10.06 17.05 41.13
CA GLU A 757 9.84 15.67 41.58
C GLU A 757 8.68 15.56 42.56
N ASP A 758 8.49 16.55 43.44
CA ASP A 758 7.42 16.58 44.43
C ASP A 758 6.06 16.88 43.77
N LYS A 759 5.97 17.86 42.87
CA LYS A 759 4.79 18.04 41.99
C LYS A 759 4.48 16.78 41.17
N ARG A 760 5.51 16.07 40.68
CA ARG A 760 5.31 14.79 39.97
C ARG A 760 4.91 13.63 40.90
N LYS A 761 5.33 13.62 42.17
CA LYS A 761 4.85 12.66 43.18
C LYS A 761 3.38 12.93 43.48
N GLU A 762 2.97 14.18 43.61
CA GLU A 762 1.57 14.58 43.79
C GLU A 762 0.71 14.15 42.58
N GLU A 763 1.11 14.52 41.36
CA GLU A 763 0.44 14.05 40.13
C GLU A 763 0.36 12.51 40.06
N PHE A 764 1.46 11.81 40.39
CA PHE A 764 1.52 10.35 40.33
C PHE A 764 0.70 9.70 41.43
N ALA A 765 0.63 10.28 42.63
CA ALA A 765 -0.24 9.85 43.71
C ALA A 765 -1.71 10.01 43.32
N GLN A 766 -2.11 11.17 42.79
CA GLN A 766 -3.47 11.40 42.26
C GLN A 766 -3.83 10.41 41.14
N LYS A 767 -2.92 10.18 40.19
CA LYS A 767 -3.10 9.19 39.10
C LYS A 767 -3.16 7.76 39.61
N ARG A 768 -2.38 7.42 40.65
CA ARG A 768 -2.39 6.11 41.31
C ARG A 768 -3.67 5.88 42.13
N GLU A 769 -4.14 6.89 42.87
CA GLU A 769 -5.44 6.83 43.55
C GLU A 769 -6.59 6.69 42.55
N ALA A 770 -6.62 7.49 41.49
CA ALA A 770 -7.63 7.40 40.45
C ALA A 770 -7.62 6.03 39.74
N ALA A 771 -6.44 5.42 39.57
CA ALA A 771 -6.31 4.06 39.07
C ALA A 771 -6.78 3.01 40.10
N GLN A 772 -6.43 3.15 41.38
CA GLN A 772 -6.87 2.24 42.44
C GLN A 772 -8.39 2.29 42.63
N ARG A 773 -9.01 3.48 42.68
CA ARG A 773 -10.47 3.64 42.72
C ARG A 773 -11.14 2.92 41.55
N LYS A 774 -10.67 3.11 40.31
CA LYS A 774 -11.18 2.39 39.13
C LYS A 774 -11.00 0.87 39.22
N ILE A 775 -9.85 0.40 39.70
CA ILE A 775 -9.58 -1.03 39.92
C ILE A 775 -10.53 -1.61 40.98
N ASP A 776 -10.83 -0.85 42.03
CA ASP A 776 -11.71 -1.28 43.11
C ASP A 776 -13.20 -1.21 42.70
N ASP A 777 -13.60 -0.24 41.86
CA ASP A 777 -14.91 -0.20 41.18
C ASP A 777 -15.09 -1.42 40.26
N GLU A 778 -14.07 -1.78 39.48
CA GLU A 778 -14.10 -2.96 38.61
C GLU A 778 -14.09 -4.27 39.40
N LYS A 779 -13.35 -4.35 40.52
CA LYS A 779 -13.44 -5.48 41.45
C LYS A 779 -14.84 -5.61 42.02
N GLN A 780 -15.46 -4.51 42.47
CA GLN A 780 -16.82 -4.53 43.02
C GLN A 780 -17.83 -5.04 41.99
N LYS A 781 -17.79 -4.52 40.74
CA LYS A 781 -18.61 -5.01 39.62
C LYS A 781 -18.37 -6.49 39.32
N ARG A 782 -17.11 -6.93 39.35
CA ARG A 782 -16.75 -8.34 39.11
C ARG A 782 -17.18 -9.27 40.25
N VAL A 783 -17.21 -8.78 41.49
CA VAL A 783 -17.75 -9.48 42.66
C VAL A 783 -19.27 -9.53 42.64
N GLN A 784 -19.95 -8.46 42.20
CA GLN A 784 -21.40 -8.46 41.96
C GLN A 784 -21.78 -9.50 40.91
N LEU A 785 -21.17 -9.44 39.71
CA LEU A 785 -21.39 -10.42 38.63
C LEU A 785 -21.04 -11.86 39.05
N TYR A 786 -20.06 -12.07 39.94
CA TYR A 786 -19.75 -13.39 40.49
C TYR A 786 -20.80 -13.85 41.52
N ARG A 787 -21.32 -12.96 42.36
CA ARG A 787 -22.41 -13.27 43.30
C ARG A 787 -23.70 -13.63 42.56
N GLU A 788 -24.08 -12.85 41.54
CA GLU A 788 -25.22 -13.11 40.67
C GLU A 788 -25.09 -14.48 40.00
N LYS A 789 -23.96 -14.77 39.34
CA LYS A 789 -23.71 -16.09 38.74
C LYS A 789 -23.61 -17.23 39.75
N LYS A 790 -23.17 -16.97 40.98
CA LYS A 790 -23.18 -17.97 42.05
C LYS A 790 -24.61 -18.31 42.47
N ILE A 791 -25.48 -17.31 42.64
CA ILE A 791 -26.91 -17.49 42.95
C ILE A 791 -27.62 -18.23 41.80
N GLU A 792 -27.35 -17.86 40.55
CA GLU A 792 -27.87 -18.54 39.35
C GLU A 792 -27.46 -20.02 39.29
N LEU A 793 -26.19 -20.32 39.55
CA LEU A 793 -25.64 -21.68 39.49
C LEU A 793 -26.06 -22.52 40.70
N GLU A 794 -26.24 -21.93 41.88
CA GLU A 794 -26.82 -22.60 43.05
C GLU A 794 -28.31 -22.90 42.83
N ALA A 795 -29.09 -21.95 42.29
CA ALA A 795 -30.48 -22.19 41.90
C ALA A 795 -30.63 -23.25 40.79
N ARG A 796 -29.64 -23.36 39.88
CA ARG A 796 -29.60 -24.45 38.89
C ARG A 796 -29.32 -25.80 39.55
N LYS A 797 -28.36 -25.86 40.49
CA LYS A 797 -28.02 -27.06 41.25
C LYS A 797 -29.14 -27.53 42.18
N GLU A 798 -29.96 -26.64 42.71
CA GLU A 798 -31.15 -27.04 43.48
C GLU A 798 -32.26 -27.67 42.60
N ARG A 799 -32.30 -27.36 41.30
CA ARG A 799 -33.19 -28.04 40.35
C ARG A 799 -32.63 -29.41 39.99
N GLU A 800 -31.36 -29.46 39.57
CA GLU A 800 -30.63 -30.70 39.26
C GLU A 800 -30.71 -31.71 40.43
N ARG A 801 -30.51 -31.25 41.67
CA ARG A 801 -30.60 -32.10 42.88
C ARG A 801 -32.00 -32.63 43.18
N LYS A 802 -33.08 -31.94 42.80
CA LYS A 802 -34.44 -32.46 42.97
C LYS A 802 -34.72 -33.57 41.96
N GLU A 803 -34.35 -33.36 40.71
CA GLU A 803 -34.42 -34.39 39.66
C GLU A 803 -33.48 -35.58 39.92
N GLU A 804 -32.36 -35.40 40.61
CA GLU A 804 -31.49 -36.50 41.06
C GLU A 804 -32.10 -37.26 42.26
N ALA A 805 -32.61 -36.56 43.28
CA ALA A 805 -33.20 -37.19 44.46
C ALA A 805 -34.44 -38.04 44.12
N GLU A 806 -35.28 -37.60 43.19
CA GLU A 806 -36.43 -38.38 42.71
C GLU A 806 -35.99 -39.67 41.98
N ARG A 807 -34.91 -39.59 41.17
CA ARG A 807 -34.35 -40.76 40.48
C ARG A 807 -33.62 -41.73 41.41
N GLU A 808 -32.87 -41.24 42.40
CA GLU A 808 -32.26 -42.09 43.43
C GLU A 808 -33.31 -42.79 44.31
N ALA A 809 -34.41 -42.12 44.65
CA ALA A 809 -35.51 -42.72 45.40
C ALA A 809 -36.21 -43.87 44.63
N GLU A 810 -36.27 -43.79 43.30
CA GLU A 810 -36.78 -44.88 42.44
C GLU A 810 -35.74 -46.02 42.29
N ALA A 811 -34.46 -45.69 42.12
CA ALA A 811 -33.38 -46.66 41.97
C ALA A 811 -33.10 -47.46 43.25
N ALA A 812 -33.09 -46.81 44.42
CA ALA A 812 -32.83 -47.45 45.71
C ALA A 812 -33.89 -48.53 46.05
N ARG A 813 -35.15 -48.30 45.67
CA ARG A 813 -36.24 -49.29 45.82
C ARG A 813 -35.95 -50.58 45.03
N ARG A 814 -35.37 -50.47 43.83
CA ARG A 814 -35.01 -51.63 42.98
C ARG A 814 -33.76 -52.35 43.49
N ALA A 815 -32.75 -51.62 43.98
CA ALA A 815 -31.51 -52.21 44.46
C ALA A 815 -31.71 -53.12 45.71
N VAL A 816 -32.54 -52.69 46.65
CA VAL A 816 -32.85 -53.46 47.89
C VAL A 816 -33.56 -54.80 47.60
N GLU A 817 -34.22 -54.91 46.44
CA GLU A 817 -34.91 -56.13 46.01
C GLU A 817 -33.95 -57.14 45.34
N GLU A 818 -32.86 -56.68 44.72
CA GLU A 818 -31.83 -57.55 44.14
C GLU A 818 -30.80 -58.06 45.15
N GLU A 819 -30.33 -57.21 46.08
CA GLU A 819 -29.29 -57.56 47.08
C GLU A 819 -29.66 -58.82 47.87
N LYS A 820 -30.91 -58.89 48.36
CA LYS A 820 -31.43 -60.03 49.14
C LYS A 820 -31.31 -61.36 48.40
N ARG A 821 -31.49 -61.35 47.07
CA ARG A 821 -31.45 -62.56 46.22
C ARG A 821 -30.02 -63.01 45.87
N LYS A 822 -29.00 -62.20 46.17
CA LYS A 822 -27.58 -62.52 45.94
C LYS A 822 -26.93 -63.08 47.21
N ALA A 823 -27.16 -62.43 48.36
CA ALA A 823 -26.58 -62.85 49.64
C ALA A 823 -26.91 -64.31 50.03
N GLU A 824 -28.13 -64.77 49.76
CA GLU A 824 -28.56 -66.17 50.05
C GLU A 824 -27.74 -67.22 49.28
N ARG A 825 -27.17 -66.88 48.12
CA ARG A 825 -26.47 -67.81 47.22
C ARG A 825 -24.99 -67.97 47.56
N GLU A 826 -24.33 -66.90 47.99
CA GLU A 826 -22.88 -66.93 48.26
C GLU A 826 -22.55 -67.69 49.55
N VAL A 827 -23.43 -67.65 50.55
CA VAL A 827 -23.26 -68.38 51.84
C VAL A 827 -23.27 -69.90 51.66
N GLN A 828 -23.95 -70.41 50.62
CA GLN A 828 -23.94 -71.84 50.28
C GLN A 828 -22.63 -72.25 49.60
N ALA A 829 -22.25 -71.55 48.52
CA ALA A 829 -21.06 -71.87 47.71
C ALA A 829 -19.72 -71.75 48.47
N ALA A 830 -19.66 -70.99 49.57
CA ALA A 830 -18.47 -70.86 50.39
C ALA A 830 -18.15 -72.10 51.23
N LYS A 831 -19.15 -72.88 51.66
CA LYS A 831 -18.96 -74.03 52.56
C LYS A 831 -18.38 -75.24 51.83
N GLU A 832 -18.93 -75.56 50.65
CA GLU A 832 -18.56 -76.75 49.88
C GLU A 832 -17.09 -76.75 49.43
N ARG A 833 -16.48 -75.57 49.26
CA ARG A 833 -15.09 -75.44 48.81
C ARG A 833 -14.06 -75.80 49.89
N ALA A 834 -14.36 -75.48 51.15
CA ALA A 834 -13.44 -75.73 52.26
C ALA A 834 -13.23 -77.24 52.51
N GLU A 835 -14.30 -78.04 52.43
CA GLU A 835 -14.24 -79.49 52.67
C GLU A 835 -13.52 -80.29 51.56
N TYR A 836 -13.27 -79.68 50.40
CA TYR A 836 -12.61 -80.32 49.27
C TYR A 836 -11.08 -80.25 49.37
N GLU A 837 -10.52 -79.10 49.80
CA GLU A 837 -9.07 -78.88 49.82
C GLU A 837 -8.32 -79.73 50.86
N GLU A 838 -8.94 -80.06 52.00
CA GLU A 838 -8.33 -80.95 53.00
C GLU A 838 -8.20 -82.41 52.53
N ARG A 839 -9.13 -82.88 51.69
CA ARG A 839 -9.14 -84.29 51.23
C ARG A 839 -7.99 -84.58 50.25
N MET A 840 -7.65 -83.63 49.39
CA MET A 840 -6.57 -83.79 48.40
C MET A 840 -5.19 -83.98 49.05
N ARG A 841 -4.87 -83.22 50.11
CA ARG A 841 -3.54 -83.24 50.75
C ARG A 841 -3.20 -84.58 51.41
N ASN A 842 -4.19 -85.41 51.74
CA ASN A 842 -3.98 -86.75 52.29
C ASN A 842 -3.75 -87.82 51.21
N LEU A 843 -4.04 -87.53 49.93
CA LEU A 843 -3.86 -88.48 48.83
C LEU A 843 -2.43 -88.44 48.26
N ASP A 844 -1.87 -87.24 48.06
CA ASP A 844 -0.52 -87.07 47.49
C ASP A 844 0.57 -87.76 48.33
N ALA A 845 0.38 -87.83 49.65
CA ALA A 845 1.30 -88.51 50.57
C ALA A 845 1.34 -90.06 50.39
N MET A 846 0.31 -90.66 49.80
CA MET A 846 0.23 -92.13 49.59
C MET A 846 0.96 -92.59 48.32
N GLU A 847 1.18 -91.71 47.33
CA GLU A 847 1.95 -92.08 46.12
C GLU A 847 3.44 -92.26 46.38
N ALA A 848 3.96 -91.63 47.45
CA ALA A 848 5.39 -91.59 47.78
C ALA A 848 6.07 -92.97 47.88
N ARG A 849 5.30 -94.05 48.15
CA ARG A 849 5.81 -95.42 48.34
C ARG A 849 5.61 -96.38 47.16
N LYS A 850 5.12 -95.91 46.00
CA LYS A 850 4.97 -96.77 44.80
C LYS A 850 6.10 -96.63 43.79
N ARG A 851 6.56 -95.40 43.50
CA ARG A 851 7.57 -95.13 42.45
C ARG A 851 8.92 -95.82 42.69
N GLU A 852 9.26 -96.12 43.95
CA GLU A 852 10.46 -96.89 44.31
C GLU A 852 10.45 -98.36 43.85
N ARG A 853 9.31 -98.90 43.37
CA ARG A 853 9.21 -100.26 42.81
C ARG A 853 9.25 -100.34 41.28
N GLU A 854 9.30 -99.21 40.58
CA GLU A 854 9.25 -99.17 39.11
C GLU A 854 10.65 -98.95 38.49
N ALA A 855 11.68 -98.72 39.31
CA ALA A 855 13.04 -98.37 38.89
C ALA A 855 13.95 -99.55 38.47
N GLU A 856 13.44 -100.80 38.44
CA GLU A 856 14.30 -102.00 38.43
C GLU A 856 14.08 -102.97 37.24
N ILE A 857 13.21 -102.65 36.26
CA ILE A 857 12.89 -103.59 35.14
C ILE A 857 13.37 -103.10 33.77
N GLU A 858 12.97 -101.91 33.30
CA GLU A 858 13.08 -101.57 31.86
C GLU A 858 14.31 -100.73 31.49
N ALA A 859 15.47 -101.16 31.98
CA ALA A 859 16.76 -100.62 31.55
C ALA A 859 17.22 -101.22 30.21
N ARG A 860 16.70 -100.74 29.06
CA ARG A 860 17.41 -100.87 27.77
C ARG A 860 16.93 -99.94 26.62
N SER A 861 17.79 -98.98 26.30
CA SER A 861 18.14 -98.51 24.93
C SER A 861 17.06 -98.47 23.83
N SER A 862 16.66 -97.24 23.45
CA SER A 862 16.83 -96.64 22.10
C SER A 862 16.85 -97.59 20.88
N THR A 863 16.07 -97.43 19.80
CA THR A 863 15.66 -96.19 19.06
C THR A 863 14.50 -96.45 18.07
N GLY A 864 13.73 -95.43 17.68
CA GLY A 864 13.34 -95.28 16.26
C GLY A 864 11.89 -94.90 15.86
N SER A 865 11.78 -93.76 15.15
CA SER A 865 10.86 -93.47 14.03
C SER A 865 9.40 -92.98 14.26
N SER A 866 8.95 -92.19 13.26
CA SER A 866 7.58 -91.80 12.84
C SER A 866 6.69 -90.85 13.67
N ALA A 867 6.25 -89.81 12.96
CA ALA A 867 5.32 -88.70 13.23
C ALA A 867 3.83 -89.15 13.42
N PRO A 868 2.80 -88.27 13.63
CA PRO A 868 2.78 -86.82 13.37
C PRO A 868 1.97 -85.85 14.29
N SER A 869 2.24 -84.55 14.09
CA SER A 869 1.39 -83.35 14.33
C SER A 869 1.17 -82.83 15.78
N GLY A 870 1.23 -81.50 15.95
CA GLY A 870 0.93 -80.79 17.21
C GLY A 870 1.70 -79.44 17.38
N PRO A 871 1.04 -78.27 17.54
CA PRO A 871 1.71 -76.95 17.62
C PRO A 871 1.48 -76.21 18.97
N PRO A 872 1.98 -74.96 19.19
CA PRO A 872 3.40 -74.57 19.12
C PRO A 872 3.83 -73.63 20.29
N ARG A 873 5.13 -73.61 20.63
CA ARG A 873 5.94 -72.42 21.05
C ARG A 873 7.28 -72.86 21.64
N PHE A 874 8.34 -72.08 21.39
CA PHE A 874 9.62 -72.25 22.09
C PHE A 874 10.37 -70.92 22.25
N VAL A 875 11.25 -70.85 23.25
CA VAL A 875 12.17 -69.74 23.50
C VAL A 875 13.57 -70.17 23.02
N SER A 876 14.25 -69.35 22.21
CA SER A 876 15.62 -69.65 21.78
C SER A 876 16.60 -69.57 22.95
N GLY A 877 17.31 -70.65 23.23
CA GLY A 877 18.35 -70.68 24.27
C GLY A 877 19.61 -69.90 23.89
N SER A 878 20.17 -69.20 24.89
CA SER A 878 21.58 -68.80 25.04
C SER A 878 22.35 -68.22 23.83
N GLY A 879 22.71 -66.92 23.91
CA GLY A 879 23.75 -66.31 23.07
C GLY A 879 24.03 -64.83 23.42
N ASP A 880 25.26 -64.54 23.85
CA ASP A 880 25.95 -63.24 24.02
C ASP A 880 25.22 -61.91 24.33
N ARG A 881 25.70 -61.26 25.42
CA ARG A 881 26.19 -59.85 25.57
C ARG A 881 25.55 -58.66 24.79
N PRO A 882 25.64 -57.42 25.34
CA PRO A 882 25.56 -57.02 26.75
C PRO A 882 24.82 -55.67 27.02
N SER A 883 24.51 -55.41 28.30
CA SER A 883 24.58 -54.12 29.06
C SER A 883 24.29 -52.75 28.41
N TRP A 884 23.51 -51.88 29.10
CA TRP A 884 23.98 -50.53 29.56
C TRP A 884 23.01 -49.72 30.46
N ARG A 885 22.18 -50.32 31.33
CA ARG A 885 21.07 -49.57 31.97
C ARG A 885 20.83 -49.69 33.48
N ASP A 886 21.86 -50.03 34.26
CA ASP A 886 21.80 -50.03 35.73
C ASP A 886 22.85 -49.11 36.36
N ARG A 887 22.47 -47.85 36.64
CA ARG A 887 23.07 -47.04 37.72
C ARG A 887 22.24 -45.78 38.06
N GLU A 888 22.22 -45.48 39.35
CA GLU A 888 22.03 -44.15 39.97
C GLU A 888 20.75 -43.34 39.64
N ALA A 889 19.69 -43.58 40.43
CA ALA A 889 18.58 -42.64 40.63
C ALA A 889 18.05 -42.72 42.07
N ALA A 890 18.82 -42.21 43.05
CA ALA A 890 18.43 -42.17 44.46
C ALA A 890 19.02 -40.96 45.20
N LYS A 891 18.35 -40.57 46.29
CA LYS A 891 18.72 -39.56 47.31
C LYS A 891 18.46 -38.08 46.97
N MET A 892 17.47 -37.53 47.71
CA MET A 892 17.38 -36.19 48.32
C MET A 892 16.32 -35.19 47.84
N ALA A 893 15.81 -34.47 48.85
CA ALA A 893 14.87 -33.36 48.82
C ALA A 893 15.14 -32.46 50.06
N ALA A 894 14.40 -31.35 50.17
CA ALA A 894 14.47 -30.30 51.21
C ALA A 894 15.61 -29.28 51.06
N GLY A 895 15.33 -28.03 51.46
CA GLY A 895 16.15 -26.86 51.16
C GLY A 895 17.17 -26.46 52.24
N GLY A 896 17.89 -25.38 51.98
CA GLY A 896 18.88 -24.74 52.85
C GLY A 896 19.21 -23.33 52.34
N ASP A 897 19.78 -22.50 53.21
CA ASP A 897 20.02 -21.05 52.97
C ASP A 897 21.52 -20.70 52.95
N ALA A 898 21.81 -19.49 52.47
CA ALA A 898 23.02 -18.68 52.68
C ALA A 898 24.39 -19.15 52.11
N GLY A 899 25.06 -18.20 51.43
CA GLY A 899 26.48 -17.93 51.69
C GLY A 899 27.55 -18.41 50.70
N GLY A 900 28.03 -17.48 49.85
CA GLY A 900 29.47 -17.20 49.77
C GLY A 900 30.38 -17.96 48.79
N SER A 901 30.74 -17.27 47.70
CA SER A 901 32.05 -17.27 47.00
C SER A 901 32.48 -18.39 46.01
N SER A 902 33.23 -17.96 44.98
CA SER A 902 34.15 -18.71 44.08
C SER A 902 33.64 -19.92 43.26
N THR A 903 33.13 -19.59 42.06
CA THR A 903 33.33 -20.25 40.73
C THR A 903 34.51 -21.22 40.52
N PRO A 904 34.52 -22.06 39.45
CA PRO A 904 33.46 -22.76 38.67
C PRO A 904 33.88 -24.25 38.35
N PRO A 905 33.39 -24.98 37.29
CA PRO A 905 32.08 -25.18 36.65
C PRO A 905 31.54 -26.63 36.97
N PRO A 906 31.13 -27.55 36.04
CA PRO A 906 30.00 -27.60 35.07
C PRO A 906 28.94 -28.74 35.32
N SER A 907 27.85 -28.78 34.51
CA SER A 907 27.01 -29.95 34.11
C SER A 907 26.08 -30.74 35.08
N SER A 908 24.77 -30.85 34.74
CA SER A 908 23.77 -31.96 34.94
C SER A 908 23.59 -32.69 36.31
N GLY A 909 22.38 -33.01 36.84
CA GLY A 909 20.97 -32.67 36.51
C GLY A 909 19.90 -33.67 37.09
N GLY A 910 18.68 -33.19 37.46
CA GLY A 910 17.46 -33.99 37.79
C GLY A 910 17.18 -34.33 39.29
N THR A 911 16.02 -34.82 39.79
CA THR A 911 14.59 -34.90 39.31
C THR A 911 13.62 -35.40 40.44
N TYR A 912 12.42 -34.81 40.66
CA TYR A 912 11.23 -35.51 41.25
C TYR A 912 9.86 -34.84 40.95
N VAL A 913 8.76 -35.63 40.85
CA VAL A 913 7.38 -35.34 40.32
C VAL A 913 6.39 -36.44 40.83
N PRO A 914 5.03 -36.32 40.97
CA PRO A 914 4.06 -35.24 40.67
C PRO A 914 3.38 -34.58 41.91
N PRO A 915 2.09 -34.78 42.37
CA PRO A 915 1.04 -35.79 42.09
C PRO A 915 -0.17 -35.30 41.22
N GLY A 916 -1.01 -36.23 40.73
CA GLY A 916 -2.24 -35.96 39.94
C GLY A 916 -2.01 -35.90 38.42
N ALA A 917 -1.97 -36.99 37.63
CA ALA A 917 -2.89 -38.13 37.48
C ALA A 917 -4.28 -37.72 36.92
N ARG A 918 -4.93 -38.43 35.99
CA ARG A 918 -4.62 -39.65 35.18
C ARG A 918 -5.66 -39.75 34.03
N GLY A 919 -5.49 -40.65 33.06
CA GLY A 919 -6.47 -40.90 31.97
C GLY A 919 -6.21 -40.03 30.72
N ARG A 920 -5.85 -40.52 29.53
CA ARG A 920 -5.94 -41.84 28.83
C ARG A 920 -7.31 -42.12 28.21
N ASP A 921 -7.24 -42.69 27.00
CA ASP A 921 -8.32 -43.26 26.17
C ASP A 921 -9.36 -42.27 25.62
N SER A 922 -9.73 -42.27 24.33
CA SER A 922 -9.55 -43.22 23.21
C SER A 922 -10.42 -44.48 23.26
N GLY A 923 -11.50 -44.49 22.46
CA GLY A 923 -12.38 -45.66 22.31
C GLY A 923 -13.82 -45.32 21.93
N ARG A 924 -14.21 -45.71 20.71
CA ARG A 924 -15.37 -46.57 20.35
C ARG A 924 -16.47 -46.84 21.41
N ASP A 925 -17.74 -47.03 21.05
CA ASP A 925 -18.38 -47.31 19.75
C ASP A 925 -19.91 -47.02 19.76
N SER A 926 -20.56 -47.20 18.60
CA SER A 926 -21.98 -47.59 18.34
C SER A 926 -23.15 -47.12 19.25
N GLY A 927 -24.24 -46.55 18.67
CA GLY A 927 -25.43 -46.24 19.50
C GLY A 927 -26.74 -45.62 18.95
N ARG A 928 -27.20 -45.91 17.71
CA ARG A 928 -28.61 -45.73 17.21
C ARG A 928 -29.31 -44.33 17.13
N ASP A 929 -30.13 -44.21 16.08
CA ASP A 929 -31.50 -43.60 15.95
C ASP A 929 -31.92 -42.43 16.88
N SER A 930 -32.48 -41.29 16.42
CA SER A 930 -33.49 -41.10 15.35
C SER A 930 -33.78 -39.60 15.05
N GLY A 931 -34.53 -39.28 13.98
CA GLY A 931 -35.00 -37.93 13.60
C GLY A 931 -34.01 -37.16 12.69
N ARG A 932 -34.39 -36.58 11.54
CA ARG A 932 -35.34 -35.48 11.28
C ARG A 932 -35.02 -34.19 12.06
N ASP A 933 -34.90 -33.00 11.47
CA ASP A 933 -34.86 -32.56 10.04
C ASP A 933 -34.38 -31.08 10.01
N SER A 934 -33.93 -30.43 8.93
CA SER A 934 -33.66 -30.81 7.52
C SER A 934 -32.73 -29.75 6.87
N GLY A 935 -31.89 -30.11 5.89
CA GLY A 935 -31.08 -29.16 5.07
C GLY A 935 -29.76 -28.74 5.73
N ARG A 936 -28.56 -29.23 5.36
CA ARG A 936 -28.05 -29.81 4.08
C ARG A 936 -28.14 -28.88 2.87
N ASP A 937 -27.13 -28.77 2.01
CA ASP A 937 -25.69 -29.14 2.12
C ASP A 937 -24.90 -28.28 1.09
N PHE A 938 -23.77 -27.67 1.45
CA PHE A 938 -22.39 -28.15 1.24
C PHE A 938 -21.92 -28.34 -0.23
N GLY A 939 -20.67 -27.95 -0.50
CA GLY A 939 -19.91 -28.37 -1.69
C GLY A 939 -19.16 -27.24 -2.42
N ARG A 940 -17.83 -27.22 -2.48
CA ARG A 940 -16.85 -28.11 -1.81
C ARG A 940 -15.51 -27.39 -1.61
N ASP A 941 -14.85 -27.75 -0.51
CA ASP A 941 -13.44 -27.43 -0.20
C ASP A 941 -12.45 -28.24 -1.06
N SER A 942 -11.27 -27.65 -1.33
CA SER A 942 -10.03 -28.37 -1.68
C SER A 942 -8.81 -27.44 -1.61
N GLY A 943 -7.93 -27.63 -0.62
CA GLY A 943 -6.63 -26.95 -0.52
C GLY A 943 -5.41 -27.80 -0.90
N ARG A 944 -4.23 -27.22 -0.66
CA ARG A 944 -2.84 -27.75 -0.75
C ARG A 944 -2.10 -27.80 -2.12
N ASP A 945 -0.90 -27.20 -2.06
CA ASP A 945 0.42 -27.63 -2.59
C ASP A 945 0.47 -28.75 -3.65
N SER A 946 1.20 -28.59 -4.76
CA SER A 946 2.66 -28.39 -4.74
C SER A 946 3.24 -27.73 -6.01
N GLY A 947 4.40 -27.07 -5.89
CA GLY A 947 4.97 -26.17 -6.91
C GLY A 947 5.67 -26.78 -8.15
N ARG A 948 6.37 -25.88 -8.87
CA ARG A 948 7.58 -26.02 -9.75
C ARG A 948 7.62 -27.10 -10.87
N ASP A 949 8.40 -26.95 -11.95
CA ASP A 949 9.17 -25.84 -12.54
C ASP A 949 9.68 -26.28 -13.94
N SER A 950 9.95 -25.35 -14.87
CA SER A 950 10.86 -25.58 -16.00
C SER A 950 11.39 -24.30 -16.64
N GLY A 951 12.48 -23.74 -16.10
CA GLY A 951 13.41 -22.92 -16.88
C GLY A 951 14.41 -23.78 -17.68
N ARG A 952 14.87 -23.30 -18.85
CA ARG A 952 16.07 -23.83 -19.53
C ARG A 952 16.69 -22.80 -20.49
N ASP A 953 18.02 -22.80 -20.53
CA ASP A 953 18.87 -22.01 -21.43
C ASP A 953 18.74 -22.45 -22.91
N PHE A 954 19.01 -21.55 -23.86
CA PHE A 954 20.36 -21.37 -24.42
C PHE A 954 20.43 -20.13 -25.32
N GLY A 955 21.55 -19.41 -25.26
CA GLY A 955 21.79 -18.19 -26.05
C GLY A 955 22.38 -18.46 -27.44
N ARG A 956 22.56 -17.40 -28.24
CA ARG A 956 23.37 -17.45 -29.45
C ARG A 956 23.91 -16.07 -29.84
N ASP A 957 25.23 -15.90 -29.78
CA ASP A 957 25.93 -14.80 -30.45
C ASP A 957 25.87 -14.97 -31.97
N ARG A 958 25.94 -13.85 -32.70
CA ARG A 958 26.53 -13.79 -34.05
C ARG A 958 26.72 -12.36 -34.53
N ASP A 959 27.97 -11.92 -34.58
CA ASP A 959 28.40 -10.87 -35.51
C ASP A 959 28.22 -11.33 -36.96
N ARG A 960 27.85 -10.41 -37.86
CA ARG A 960 28.65 -10.15 -39.07
C ARG A 960 28.22 -8.93 -39.90
N ASP A 961 29.21 -8.07 -40.14
CA ASP A 961 29.66 -7.50 -41.41
C ASP A 961 28.66 -7.24 -42.56
N SER A 962 28.66 -5.97 -42.98
CA SER A 962 28.67 -5.52 -44.39
C SER A 962 27.46 -5.79 -45.31
N PHE A 963 26.94 -4.74 -45.96
CA PHE A 963 27.37 -4.40 -47.33
C PHE A 963 26.95 -2.96 -47.70
N SER A 964 27.69 -2.32 -48.61
CA SER A 964 27.47 -0.94 -49.08
C SER A 964 26.96 -0.91 -50.53
N ARG A 965 26.11 0.07 -50.88
CA ARG A 965 25.92 0.54 -52.28
C ARG A 965 25.29 1.94 -52.40
N ASN A 966 26.13 2.89 -52.79
CA ASN A 966 25.94 4.13 -53.58
C ASN A 966 24.51 4.63 -53.91
N ALA A 967 24.16 5.85 -53.44
CA ALA A 967 24.28 7.17 -54.14
C ALA A 967 23.91 7.28 -55.66
N PRO A 968 23.79 8.50 -56.28
CA PRO A 968 23.84 9.89 -55.75
C PRO A 968 22.72 10.85 -56.27
N ARG A 969 22.69 12.12 -55.82
CA ARG A 969 22.42 13.28 -56.70
C ARG A 969 22.98 14.63 -56.18
N ASN A 970 23.78 15.29 -57.02
CA ASN A 970 24.32 16.66 -56.95
C ASN A 970 23.22 17.73 -57.22
N GLU A 971 23.31 19.07 -57.05
CA GLU A 971 24.23 20.11 -56.47
C GLU A 971 23.55 21.51 -56.68
N PRO A 972 24.21 22.70 -56.67
CA PRO A 972 25.08 23.34 -55.67
C PRO A 972 24.73 24.84 -55.36
N ARG A 973 25.46 25.43 -54.39
CA ARG A 973 25.75 26.88 -54.09
C ARG A 973 25.48 27.20 -52.60
N GLY A 974 26.30 27.99 -51.91
CA GLY A 974 27.59 28.59 -52.28
C GLY A 974 28.23 29.31 -51.07
N GLU A 975 29.54 29.17 -50.92
CA GLU A 975 30.41 29.67 -49.84
C GLU A 975 30.73 31.20 -49.95
N PRO A 976 31.48 31.90 -49.03
CA PRO A 976 32.55 31.37 -48.15
C PRO A 976 32.83 31.99 -46.73
N ARG A 977 33.69 31.27 -45.98
CA ARG A 977 34.70 31.70 -44.96
C ARG A 977 34.28 32.25 -43.57
N GLY A 978 35.00 31.79 -42.53
CA GLY A 978 34.90 32.37 -41.17
C GLY A 978 35.69 31.73 -40.00
N GLU A 979 36.40 30.60 -40.18
CA GLU A 979 37.22 29.95 -39.13
C GLU A 979 38.69 30.46 -39.11
N PRO A 980 39.52 30.27 -38.04
CA PRO A 980 39.52 29.09 -37.14
C PRO A 980 39.85 29.26 -35.63
N ARG A 981 39.81 28.12 -34.92
CA ARG A 981 40.83 27.57 -33.97
C ARG A 981 40.63 27.58 -32.43
N SER A 982 40.80 26.36 -31.90
CA SER A 982 41.43 25.92 -30.62
C SER A 982 40.75 26.17 -29.26
N GLU A 983 40.56 25.06 -28.52
CA GLU A 983 40.39 24.99 -27.06
C GLU A 983 41.69 25.44 -26.31
N PRO A 984 41.64 25.63 -24.97
CA PRO A 984 41.89 24.47 -24.10
C PRO A 984 40.96 24.36 -22.87
N ARG A 985 40.85 23.14 -22.34
CA ARG A 985 40.09 22.77 -21.13
C ARG A 985 40.94 22.80 -19.87
N SER A 986 40.44 23.37 -18.76
CA SER A 986 41.09 23.26 -17.44
C SER A 986 40.11 23.33 -16.25
N GLU A 987 39.98 22.20 -15.53
CA GLU A 987 39.73 22.16 -14.07
C GLU A 987 41.07 21.92 -13.35
N PRO A 988 41.16 22.22 -12.05
CA PRO A 988 41.94 21.37 -11.14
C PRO A 988 41.19 21.02 -9.83
N ARG A 989 41.72 20.06 -9.05
CA ARG A 989 40.99 19.35 -7.97
C ARG A 989 41.91 18.56 -7.02
N SER A 990 42.18 19.08 -5.81
CA SER A 990 42.59 18.30 -4.61
C SER A 990 42.44 19.15 -3.33
N GLU A 991 42.24 18.67 -2.08
CA GLU A 991 42.71 17.48 -1.33
C GLU A 991 44.22 17.45 -1.04
N PRO A 992 44.73 16.78 0.03
CA PRO A 992 44.07 15.78 0.91
C PRO A 992 44.34 15.87 2.44
N ARG A 993 43.80 14.87 3.19
CA ARG A 993 44.25 14.29 4.49
C ARG A 993 44.20 15.09 5.80
N SER A 994 43.44 14.57 6.78
CA SER A 994 44.01 13.78 7.91
C SER A 994 42.92 13.18 8.84
N GLU A 995 43.18 11.97 9.35
CA GLU A 995 42.48 11.28 10.45
C GLU A 995 43.57 10.76 11.43
N PRO A 996 43.35 10.65 12.76
CA PRO A 996 42.54 9.54 13.31
C PRO A 996 41.70 9.84 14.59
N ARG A 997 40.60 9.08 14.76
CA ARG A 997 39.96 8.81 16.07
C ARG A 997 39.50 7.34 16.16
N THR A 998 40.18 6.44 16.86
CA THR A 998 40.41 6.34 18.33
C THR A 998 39.15 5.87 19.09
N GLU A 999 39.25 4.77 19.87
CA GLU A 999 38.09 3.97 20.32
C GLU A 999 37.32 4.52 21.56
N GLU A 1000 36.24 3.82 21.93
CA GLU A 1000 35.53 3.97 23.21
C GLU A 1000 36.36 3.48 24.40
N PRO A 1001 36.05 3.92 25.64
CA PRO A 1001 35.16 3.06 26.43
C PRO A 1001 34.13 3.84 27.26
N ALA A 1002 33.19 3.11 27.85
CA ALA A 1002 32.18 3.65 28.76
C ALA A 1002 32.63 3.67 30.23
N ARG A 1003 31.95 4.49 31.04
CA ARG A 1003 31.52 4.11 32.41
C ARG A 1003 30.19 4.80 32.76
N ARG A 1004 29.14 4.00 32.96
CA ARG A 1004 27.97 4.38 33.79
C ARG A 1004 28.34 4.20 35.28
N PRO A 1005 27.59 4.77 36.24
CA PRO A 1005 26.35 4.14 36.71
C PRO A 1005 25.10 5.05 36.77
N LEU A 1006 23.92 4.42 36.56
CA LEU A 1006 22.69 4.40 37.41
C LEU A 1006 22.10 5.71 38.00
N PHE A 1007 20.79 5.92 38.19
CA PHE A 1007 19.53 5.16 38.01
C PHE A 1007 18.55 6.03 37.17
N ALA A 1008 17.87 5.54 36.12
CA ALA A 1008 16.66 4.69 36.06
C ALA A 1008 15.30 5.44 36.17
N GLY A 1009 14.38 5.22 35.22
CA GLY A 1009 12.99 5.71 35.25
C GLY A 1009 12.35 5.90 33.86
N ALA A 1010 11.30 5.11 33.56
CA ALA A 1010 10.49 5.13 32.32
C ALA A 1010 11.25 4.81 30.99
N GLY A 1011 10.59 4.36 29.91
CA GLY A 1011 9.20 3.90 29.77
C GLY A 1011 8.72 3.90 28.31
N SER A 1012 8.75 2.73 27.66
CA SER A 1012 7.99 2.39 26.42
C SER A 1012 8.06 3.35 25.21
N LYS A 1013 9.18 3.33 24.48
CA LYS A 1013 9.20 3.57 23.01
C LYS A 1013 9.83 2.37 22.28
N TRP A 1014 9.00 1.42 21.85
CA TRP A 1014 9.44 0.16 21.22
C TRP A 1014 8.64 -0.22 19.96
N ARG A 1015 8.15 0.77 19.19
CA ARG A 1015 7.47 0.54 17.89
C ARG A 1015 7.83 1.49 16.74
N GLU A 1016 8.85 2.34 16.90
CA GLU A 1016 9.28 3.29 15.85
C GLU A 1016 10.65 2.96 15.23
N ARG A 1017 11.39 1.97 15.75
CA ARG A 1017 12.82 1.75 15.40
C ARG A 1017 13.11 0.67 14.36
N GLU A 1018 12.09 -0.06 13.89
CA GLU A 1018 12.24 -1.08 12.84
C GLU A 1018 11.95 -0.52 11.43
N ALA A 1019 11.05 0.46 11.32
CA ALA A 1019 10.67 1.06 10.04
C ALA A 1019 11.84 1.78 9.32
N GLN A 1020 12.79 2.37 10.06
CA GLN A 1020 13.95 3.05 9.47
C GLN A 1020 15.07 2.12 9.01
N LYS A 1021 14.98 0.80 9.24
CA LYS A 1021 16.05 -0.15 8.89
C LYS A 1021 15.93 -0.79 7.50
N GLN A 1022 14.80 -0.62 6.82
CA GLN A 1022 14.59 -1.16 5.46
C GLN A 1022 14.95 -0.18 4.33
N GLN A 1023 15.15 1.12 4.63
CA GLN A 1023 15.40 2.15 3.62
C GLN A 1023 16.89 2.46 3.37
N GLN A 1024 17.79 1.57 3.85
CA GLN A 1024 19.24 1.72 3.70
C GLN A 1024 19.92 0.43 3.20
N GLN A 1025 19.20 -0.39 2.41
CA GLN A 1025 19.70 -1.57 1.70
C GLN A 1025 19.25 -1.62 0.22
N GLN A 1026 18.97 -0.46 -0.39
CA GLN A 1026 18.78 -0.30 -1.84
C GLN A 1026 19.44 0.99 -2.35
N GLN A 1027 20.78 1.06 -2.21
CA GLN A 1027 21.71 1.82 -3.04
C GLN A 1027 23.00 1.00 -3.16
#